data_AF-A0A837NLU1-F1
#
_entry.id   AF-A0A837NLU1-F1
#
_cell.length_a   1.000
_cell.length_b   1.000
_cell.length_c   1.000
_cell.angle_alpha   90.00
_cell.angle_beta   90.00
_cell.angle_gamma   90.00
#
_symmetry.space_group_name_H-M   'P 1'
#
loop_
_entity.id
_entity.type
_entity.pdbx_description
1 polymer ?
#
loop_
_entity_poly.entity_id
_entity_poly.type
_entity_poly.pdbx_seq_one_letter_code
_entity_poly.pdbx_strand_id
1 'polypeptide(L)'
;MAESNATQVILTDDGLKIIKAQSTADSAAGGVTNLNDPNLMSVIEKQNNIAQFAGLTSQYNVLVQNAKDDGIDTTAVTTAYNNLNKFMADALADPDNASDIDRAAYKKYQDAYNEELANIQSAFQNNADNRFASAANATSQAASTASQAFSQAQSVFDYANSEIAVTSTAIDKAQSAADSASSQAIKAIDTGNVTSQAVTDLKDGSTMTIAQLQNGLESKVSNSEYASYKYQTSSQIGEMVTNGAFSAYQKTTADLISSKVATSAFSAYQATTAEAIESKVESSDFTTYKEQTADMFVSKVSFNNLAISNRNLALGTATPFTMNGNNSTNQAQYMYSTSGTIAKGTTVTLTFDITSTNATGTYSIQFVGGTWQSVPWDSPLVSGKQHHSHTFTTTDDFSGGLNLRLDNTTATVTVSNFIISESSKEVSWTPAPEDTQSQITQLADKINFRVTKDGLISQINLQAKNTLISSGGQLTLAGNTIYFDTNNPVIIPSANIETVLVRKQLQAADISANKFSTNNETFTVDENGAITAKNMVLTGGTLTSPTINASTINGSTINGTTFHGGDIISDSNNTAKYYPMTITPDGAYKSTYFDSMVGLQSSVESGAIAYKYRSMIGNGQYLAYDSVINGQGLDLQSGYTSAKDTTFSNPVSTTTGYVIVNANDGITLHGDNQQITFNGTSADVTPKGVIITPYGNINPNGTQNIWYVGNNMNMKTASFGMDGSGTYNIQFNRSLDIGNFNINTYHTFTSTDGAPIHFAKGPGGAADIYAGTVHYDSLVKSSLLSVKKDVQKADTAYWAQLVNSIDLATYQYKSDDSNSHIRLSSIVDDVNDTKQWRLPDIFISRDENGKLNGVDDSVLLNATLATVQEQQKEIDQLNGHNMELEARLNKLEARLHEQHYDDQHSN
;
A
#
# COMPACT_ATOMS: atom_id res chain seq x y z
N MET A 1 -38.03 -131.81 43.38
CA MET A 1 -39.23 -131.69 44.24
C MET A 1 -39.59 -130.21 44.35
N ALA A 2 -40.83 -129.86 43.98
CA ALA A 2 -41.59 -128.61 44.23
C ALA A 2 -41.00 -127.26 43.73
N GLU A 3 -41.59 -126.57 42.73
CA GLU A 3 -42.74 -125.59 42.79
C GLU A 3 -42.43 -124.29 43.57
N SER A 4 -42.80 -123.04 43.23
CA SER A 4 -43.27 -122.32 42.01
C SER A 4 -43.35 -120.78 42.30
N ASN A 5 -42.89 -119.95 41.35
CA ASN A 5 -43.22 -118.56 40.94
C ASN A 5 -43.83 -117.44 41.85
N ALA A 6 -43.24 -116.24 41.71
CA ALA A 6 -43.92 -114.99 41.27
C ALA A 6 -42.99 -114.22 40.30
N THR A 7 -43.49 -113.78 39.15
CA THR A 7 -42.72 -113.31 37.99
C THR A 7 -42.05 -111.95 38.24
N GLN A 8 -40.72 -111.95 38.31
CA GLN A 8 -39.86 -110.76 38.33
C GLN A 8 -39.80 -110.19 36.90
N VAL A 9 -40.30 -108.97 36.67
CA VAL A 9 -40.09 -108.26 35.40
C VAL A 9 -38.62 -107.83 35.35
N ILE A 10 -37.80 -108.68 34.73
CA ILE A 10 -36.44 -108.37 34.32
C ILE A 10 -36.58 -107.41 33.13
N LEU A 11 -36.28 -106.12 33.33
CA LEU A 11 -36.03 -105.22 32.20
C LEU A 11 -34.83 -105.78 31.44
N THR A 12 -35.04 -106.20 30.19
CA THR A 12 -33.97 -106.65 29.30
C THR A 12 -32.97 -105.52 29.05
N ASP A 13 -31.75 -105.83 28.61
CA ASP A 13 -30.76 -104.82 28.19
C ASP A 13 -31.36 -103.82 27.16
N ASP A 14 -32.28 -104.30 26.34
CA ASP A 14 -33.08 -103.48 25.42
C ASP A 14 -34.02 -102.50 26.14
N GLY A 15 -34.65 -102.88 27.26
CA GLY A 15 -35.46 -101.98 28.08
C GLY A 15 -34.65 -100.84 28.70
N LEU A 16 -33.42 -101.11 29.16
CA LEU A 16 -32.50 -100.07 29.65
C LEU A 16 -32.00 -99.16 28.53
N LYS A 17 -31.72 -99.70 27.34
CA LYS A 17 -31.40 -98.91 26.13
C LYS A 17 -32.56 -98.03 25.69
N ILE A 18 -33.80 -98.53 25.74
CA ILE A 18 -35.01 -97.76 25.43
C ILE A 18 -35.21 -96.62 26.43
N ILE A 19 -34.99 -96.85 27.74
CA ILE A 19 -35.07 -95.78 28.75
C ILE A 19 -33.98 -94.73 28.52
N LYS A 20 -32.73 -95.13 28.20
CA LYS A 20 -31.66 -94.18 27.84
C LYS A 20 -31.96 -93.42 26.55
N ALA A 21 -32.49 -94.09 25.53
CA ALA A 21 -32.87 -93.48 24.27
C ALA A 21 -34.04 -92.51 24.46
N GLN A 22 -35.04 -92.87 25.26
CA GLN A 22 -36.15 -92.00 25.63
C GLN A 22 -35.63 -90.80 26.44
N SER A 23 -34.77 -91.00 27.44
CA SER A 23 -34.16 -89.89 28.19
C SER A 23 -33.34 -88.97 27.27
N THR A 24 -32.62 -89.51 26.29
CA THR A 24 -31.88 -88.72 25.30
C THR A 24 -32.83 -87.98 24.35
N ALA A 25 -33.92 -88.61 23.93
CA ALA A 25 -34.96 -88.01 23.10
C ALA A 25 -35.74 -86.93 23.84
N ASP A 26 -36.04 -87.12 25.13
CA ASP A 26 -36.70 -86.13 26.00
C ASP A 26 -35.77 -84.95 26.27
N SER A 27 -34.47 -85.19 26.50
CA SER A 27 -33.46 -84.12 26.58
C SER A 27 -33.31 -83.37 25.25
N ALA A 28 -33.32 -84.08 24.11
CA ALA A 28 -33.29 -83.46 22.79
C ALA A 28 -34.56 -82.66 22.49
N ALA A 29 -35.73 -83.18 22.87
CA ALA A 29 -37.01 -82.48 22.76
C ALA A 29 -37.03 -81.22 23.62
N GLY A 30 -36.56 -81.30 24.88
CA GLY A 30 -36.40 -80.14 25.76
C GLY A 30 -35.42 -79.10 25.19
N GLY A 31 -34.30 -79.54 24.60
CA GLY A 31 -33.37 -78.64 23.90
C GLY A 31 -34.01 -77.94 22.69
N VAL A 32 -34.81 -78.66 21.90
CA VAL A 32 -35.56 -78.09 20.76
C VAL A 32 -36.66 -77.14 21.21
N THR A 33 -37.34 -77.41 22.32
CA THR A 33 -38.31 -76.49 22.94
C THR A 33 -37.62 -75.20 23.39
N ASN A 34 -36.46 -75.31 24.06
CA ASN A 34 -35.69 -74.15 24.50
C ASN A 34 -35.14 -73.32 23.34
N LEU A 35 -34.77 -73.95 22.22
CA LEU A 35 -34.34 -73.25 21.00
C LEU A 35 -35.47 -72.45 20.34
N ASN A 36 -36.73 -72.86 20.55
CA ASN A 36 -37.90 -72.23 19.96
C ASN A 36 -38.66 -71.30 20.93
N ASP A 37 -38.19 -71.14 22.18
CA ASP A 37 -38.81 -70.23 23.15
C ASP A 37 -38.23 -68.81 22.99
N PRO A 38 -39.04 -67.81 22.58
CA PRO A 38 -38.56 -66.44 22.39
C PRO A 38 -38.13 -65.76 23.70
N ASN A 39 -38.54 -66.28 24.86
CA ASN A 39 -38.20 -65.75 26.18
C ASN A 39 -36.93 -66.36 26.77
N LEU A 40 -36.38 -67.41 26.15
CA LEU A 40 -35.10 -68.01 26.53
C LEU A 40 -33.99 -67.52 25.59
N MET A 41 -32.78 -67.37 26.13
CA MET A 41 -31.56 -67.32 25.33
C MET A 41 -31.00 -68.73 25.23
N SER A 42 -30.96 -69.28 24.03
CA SER A 42 -30.44 -70.63 23.81
C SER A 42 -28.93 -70.71 24.02
N VAL A 43 -28.41 -71.92 24.27
CA VAL A 43 -26.96 -72.19 24.41
C VAL A 43 -26.19 -71.67 23.19
N ILE A 44 -26.72 -71.87 21.98
CA ILE A 44 -26.09 -71.42 20.73
C ILE A 44 -26.08 -69.88 20.66
N GLU A 45 -27.17 -69.22 21.06
CA GLU A 45 -27.21 -67.76 21.13
C GLU A 45 -26.20 -67.19 22.16
N LYS A 46 -26.09 -67.82 23.33
CA LYS A 46 -25.11 -67.42 24.35
C LYS A 46 -23.68 -67.53 23.84
N GLN A 47 -23.33 -68.67 23.24
CA GLN A 47 -21.99 -68.90 22.67
C GLN A 47 -21.65 -67.88 21.57
N ASN A 48 -22.60 -67.55 20.70
CA ASN A 48 -22.41 -66.50 19.69
C ASN A 48 -22.25 -65.11 20.32
N ASN A 49 -23.07 -64.77 21.31
CA ASN A 49 -23.03 -63.47 21.97
C ASN A 49 -21.75 -63.24 22.78
N ILE A 50 -21.14 -64.29 23.36
CA ILE A 50 -19.85 -64.19 24.05
C ILE A 50 -18.77 -63.65 23.09
N ALA A 51 -18.67 -64.20 21.89
CA ALA A 51 -17.69 -63.76 20.90
C ALA A 51 -17.96 -62.34 20.40
N GLN A 52 -19.22 -62.02 20.09
CA GLN A 52 -19.62 -60.69 19.61
C GLN A 52 -19.39 -59.60 20.67
N PHE A 53 -19.71 -59.90 21.94
CA PHE A 53 -19.57 -58.94 23.02
C PHE A 53 -18.11 -58.67 23.42
N ALA A 54 -17.25 -59.69 23.33
CA ALA A 54 -15.80 -59.50 23.46
C ALA A 54 -15.24 -58.55 22.39
N GLY A 55 -15.69 -58.69 21.13
CA GLY A 55 -15.33 -57.78 20.05
C GLY A 55 -15.80 -56.34 20.29
N LEU A 56 -17.03 -56.17 20.76
CA LEU A 56 -17.60 -54.86 21.13
C LEU A 56 -16.80 -54.21 22.27
N THR A 57 -16.41 -54.99 23.28
CA THR A 57 -15.56 -54.53 24.40
C THR A 57 -14.23 -53.97 23.91
N SER A 58 -13.56 -54.66 22.98
CA SER A 58 -12.30 -54.18 22.41
C SER A 58 -12.47 -52.88 21.62
N GLN A 59 -13.54 -52.77 20.82
CA GLN A 59 -13.84 -51.56 20.06
C GLN A 59 -14.14 -50.36 20.97
N TYR A 60 -14.93 -50.57 22.02
CA TYR A 60 -15.22 -49.56 23.04
C TYR A 60 -13.93 -49.03 23.68
N ASN A 61 -13.02 -49.92 24.10
CA ASN A 61 -11.78 -49.52 24.76
C ASN A 61 -10.89 -48.64 23.86
N VAL A 62 -10.74 -48.99 22.58
CA VAL A 62 -9.96 -48.19 21.62
C VAL A 62 -10.61 -46.83 21.40
N LEU A 63 -11.93 -46.81 21.24
CA LEU A 63 -12.68 -45.59 20.96
C LEU A 63 -12.63 -44.60 22.13
N VAL A 64 -12.77 -45.08 23.37
CA VAL A 64 -12.63 -44.24 24.57
C VAL A 64 -11.20 -43.73 24.75
N GLN A 65 -10.19 -44.54 24.44
CA GLN A 65 -8.80 -44.09 24.52
C GLN A 65 -8.53 -42.95 23.55
N ASN A 66 -8.89 -43.12 22.27
CA ASN A 66 -8.73 -42.08 21.25
C ASN A 66 -9.48 -40.79 21.64
N ALA A 67 -10.69 -40.92 22.20
CA ALA A 67 -11.49 -39.77 22.61
C ALA A 67 -10.81 -38.99 23.74
N LYS A 68 -10.23 -39.68 24.72
CA LYS A 68 -9.46 -39.05 25.79
C LYS A 68 -8.20 -38.36 25.26
N ASP A 69 -7.50 -38.99 24.33
CA ASP A 69 -6.30 -38.42 23.71
C ASP A 69 -6.61 -37.11 22.95
N ASP A 70 -7.82 -37.00 22.37
CA ASP A 70 -8.32 -35.79 21.71
C ASP A 70 -9.11 -34.83 22.64
N GLY A 71 -9.18 -35.12 23.94
CA GLY A 71 -9.87 -34.29 24.94
C GLY A 71 -11.40 -34.29 24.84
N ILE A 72 -11.99 -35.31 24.22
CA ILE A 72 -13.45 -35.49 24.05
C ILE A 72 -14.02 -36.21 25.28
N ASP A 73 -15.18 -35.74 25.76
CA ASP A 73 -15.86 -36.34 26.91
C ASP A 73 -16.38 -37.76 26.60
N THR A 74 -16.07 -38.72 27.48
CA THR A 74 -16.39 -40.15 27.34
C THR A 74 -17.41 -40.64 28.37
N THR A 75 -17.94 -39.74 29.20
CA THR A 75 -18.77 -40.09 30.36
C THR A 75 -20.06 -40.82 29.97
N ALA A 76 -20.77 -40.33 28.96
CA ALA A 76 -22.04 -40.89 28.52
C ALA A 76 -21.89 -42.27 27.86
N VAL A 77 -20.96 -42.43 26.91
CA VAL A 77 -20.69 -43.72 26.26
C VAL A 77 -20.17 -44.78 27.24
N THR A 78 -19.38 -44.38 28.23
CA THR A 78 -18.90 -45.27 29.30
C THR A 78 -20.04 -45.74 30.19
N THR A 79 -20.98 -44.85 30.51
CA THR A 79 -22.17 -45.20 31.29
C THR A 79 -23.07 -46.17 30.51
N ALA A 80 -23.32 -45.89 29.24
CA ALA A 80 -24.14 -46.75 28.38
C ALA A 80 -23.51 -48.14 28.18
N TYR A 81 -22.19 -48.18 27.93
CA TYR A 81 -21.44 -49.44 27.81
C TYR A 81 -21.47 -50.26 29.09
N ASN A 82 -21.25 -49.64 30.26
CA ASN A 82 -21.25 -50.35 31.54
C ASN A 82 -22.61 -50.99 31.85
N ASN A 83 -23.71 -50.30 31.51
CA ASN A 83 -25.06 -50.85 31.66
C ASN A 83 -25.30 -52.07 30.76
N LEU A 84 -24.87 -51.98 29.49
CA LEU A 84 -24.94 -53.11 28.55
C LEU A 84 -24.05 -54.28 28.99
N ASN A 85 -22.82 -54.01 29.43
CA ASN A 85 -21.87 -55.01 29.92
C ASN A 85 -22.42 -55.76 31.14
N LYS A 86 -23.04 -55.05 32.09
CA LYS A 86 -23.66 -55.68 33.25
C LYS A 86 -24.80 -56.62 32.83
N PHE A 87 -25.69 -56.15 31.95
CA PHE A 87 -26.79 -56.98 31.43
C PHE A 87 -26.25 -58.24 30.73
N MET A 88 -25.21 -58.10 29.90
CA MET A 88 -24.62 -59.21 29.17
C MET A 88 -23.87 -60.19 30.07
N ALA A 89 -23.20 -59.72 31.12
CA ALA A 89 -22.53 -60.58 32.09
C ALA A 89 -23.53 -61.50 32.81
N ASP A 90 -24.69 -60.96 33.21
CA ASP A 90 -25.75 -61.72 33.86
C ASP A 90 -26.40 -62.73 32.88
N ALA A 91 -26.71 -62.29 31.66
CA ALA A 91 -27.34 -63.14 30.65
C ALA A 91 -26.44 -64.30 30.16
N LEU A 92 -25.12 -64.15 30.26
CA LEU A 92 -24.12 -65.11 29.75
C LEU A 92 -23.41 -65.91 30.86
N ALA A 93 -23.82 -65.80 32.13
CA ALA A 93 -23.13 -66.41 33.27
C ALA A 93 -23.07 -67.95 33.24
N ASP A 94 -24.08 -68.61 32.66
CA ASP A 94 -24.12 -70.05 32.40
C ASP A 94 -24.26 -70.29 30.88
N PRO A 95 -23.13 -70.44 30.15
CA PRO A 95 -23.14 -70.54 28.70
C PRO A 95 -23.61 -71.90 28.19
N ASP A 96 -23.60 -72.93 29.03
CA ASP A 96 -23.88 -74.31 28.64
C ASP A 96 -25.37 -74.69 28.80
N ASN A 97 -26.17 -73.82 29.43
CA ASN A 97 -27.62 -74.01 29.60
C ASN A 97 -28.42 -72.81 29.09
N ALA A 98 -29.62 -73.07 28.56
CA ALA A 98 -30.57 -72.02 28.21
C ALA A 98 -31.14 -71.35 29.48
N SER A 99 -31.41 -70.04 29.42
CA SER A 99 -32.01 -69.30 30.54
C SER A 99 -32.91 -68.18 30.05
N ASP A 100 -33.82 -67.73 30.90
CA ASP A 100 -34.70 -66.58 30.62
C ASP A 100 -33.89 -65.33 30.25
N ILE A 101 -34.44 -64.54 29.33
CA ILE A 101 -33.89 -63.23 28.97
C ILE A 101 -34.98 -62.18 28.77
N ASP A 102 -34.77 -61.01 29.37
CA ASP A 102 -35.53 -59.81 29.04
C ASP A 102 -34.98 -59.16 27.76
N ARG A 103 -35.56 -59.54 26.61
CA ARG A 103 -35.20 -59.02 25.29
C ARG A 103 -35.45 -57.51 25.16
N ALA A 104 -36.42 -56.95 25.89
CA ALA A 104 -36.73 -55.52 25.86
C ALA A 104 -35.65 -54.70 26.57
N ALA A 105 -35.20 -55.17 27.73
CA ALA A 105 -34.07 -54.57 28.45
C ALA A 105 -32.77 -54.67 27.64
N TYR A 106 -32.51 -55.83 27.03
CA TYR A 106 -31.34 -56.01 26.15
C TYR A 106 -31.31 -54.97 25.03
N LYS A 107 -32.43 -54.84 24.30
CA LYS A 107 -32.55 -53.88 23.20
C LYS A 107 -32.37 -52.45 23.68
N LYS A 108 -32.95 -52.06 24.82
CA LYS A 108 -32.80 -50.72 25.40
C LYS A 108 -31.34 -50.37 25.67
N TYR A 109 -30.57 -51.27 26.27
CA TYR A 109 -29.15 -51.02 26.57
C TYR A 109 -28.29 -51.00 25.31
N GLN A 110 -28.63 -51.82 24.32
CA GLN A 110 -27.95 -51.80 23.01
C GLN A 110 -28.23 -50.49 22.27
N ASP A 111 -29.49 -50.03 22.22
CA ASP A 111 -29.86 -48.76 21.59
C ASP A 111 -29.15 -47.58 22.27
N ALA A 112 -29.12 -47.55 23.61
CA ALA A 112 -28.43 -46.49 24.37
C ALA A 112 -26.92 -46.46 24.12
N TYR A 113 -26.27 -47.63 24.03
CA TYR A 113 -24.85 -47.68 23.68
C TYR A 113 -24.59 -47.22 22.24
N ASN A 114 -25.44 -47.63 21.29
CA ASN A 114 -25.31 -47.24 19.88
C ASN A 114 -25.55 -45.75 19.66
N GLU A 115 -26.47 -45.13 20.40
CA GLU A 115 -26.71 -43.69 20.37
C GLU A 115 -25.47 -42.92 20.85
N GLU A 116 -24.92 -43.29 22.00
CA GLU A 116 -23.71 -42.64 22.52
C GLU A 116 -22.46 -42.90 21.67
N LEU A 117 -22.40 -44.06 21.00
CA LEU A 117 -21.38 -44.35 20.00
C LEU A 117 -21.46 -43.42 18.78
N ALA A 118 -22.67 -43.09 18.32
CA ALA A 118 -22.86 -42.13 17.25
C ALA A 118 -22.49 -40.69 17.68
N ASN A 119 -22.80 -40.33 18.93
CA ASN A 119 -22.44 -39.02 19.50
C ASN A 119 -20.93 -38.81 19.55
N ILE A 120 -20.19 -39.81 20.05
CA ILE A 120 -18.73 -39.70 20.16
C ILE A 120 -18.03 -39.74 18.79
N GLN A 121 -18.58 -40.49 17.82
CA GLN A 121 -18.12 -40.43 16.42
C GLN A 121 -18.32 -39.05 15.80
N SER A 122 -19.46 -38.41 16.08
CA SER A 122 -19.73 -37.02 15.64
C SER A 122 -18.79 -36.02 16.32
N ALA A 123 -18.46 -36.25 17.60
CA ALA A 123 -17.50 -35.42 18.33
C ALA A 123 -16.08 -35.52 17.76
N PHE A 124 -15.63 -36.71 17.35
CA PHE A 124 -14.35 -36.86 16.63
C PHE A 124 -14.33 -36.07 15.33
N GLN A 125 -15.40 -36.16 14.53
CA GLN A 125 -15.50 -35.42 13.27
C GLN A 125 -15.42 -33.90 13.51
N ASN A 126 -16.19 -33.39 14.47
CA ASN A 126 -16.16 -31.97 14.83
C ASN A 126 -14.78 -31.52 15.36
N ASN A 127 -14.09 -32.34 16.15
CA ASN A 127 -12.75 -32.02 16.64
C ASN A 127 -11.75 -31.91 15.47
N ALA A 128 -11.78 -32.86 14.54
CA ALA A 128 -10.97 -32.82 13.34
C ALA A 128 -11.26 -31.58 12.47
N ASP A 129 -12.53 -31.28 12.22
CA ASP A 129 -12.92 -30.11 11.41
C ASP A 129 -12.49 -28.80 12.06
N ASN A 130 -12.62 -28.66 13.39
CA ASN A 130 -12.16 -27.49 14.14
C ASN A 130 -10.63 -27.32 14.06
N ARG A 131 -9.87 -28.43 14.12
CA ARG A 131 -8.41 -28.40 13.98
C ARG A 131 -8.00 -27.98 12.56
N PHE A 132 -8.67 -28.48 11.53
CA PHE A 132 -8.42 -28.05 10.15
C PHE A 132 -8.78 -26.58 9.92
N ALA A 133 -9.92 -26.12 10.44
CA ALA A 133 -10.31 -24.71 10.36
C ALA A 133 -9.31 -23.79 11.07
N SER A 134 -8.85 -24.18 12.27
CA SER A 134 -7.83 -23.43 13.01
C SER A 134 -6.49 -23.36 12.26
N ALA A 135 -6.05 -24.46 11.65
CA ALA A 135 -4.84 -24.51 10.82
C ALA A 135 -4.98 -23.66 9.55
N ALA A 136 -6.14 -23.68 8.89
CA ALA A 136 -6.42 -22.84 7.72
C ALA A 136 -6.41 -21.35 8.08
N ASN A 137 -6.99 -20.97 9.23
CA ASN A 137 -6.95 -19.60 9.74
C ASN A 137 -5.52 -19.15 10.06
N ALA A 138 -4.73 -19.99 10.73
CA ALA A 138 -3.31 -19.70 11.01
C ALA A 138 -2.49 -19.51 9.73
N THR A 139 -2.73 -20.35 8.72
CA THR A 139 -2.08 -20.24 7.39
C THR A 139 -2.47 -18.95 6.68
N SER A 140 -3.75 -18.58 6.74
CA SER A 140 -4.26 -17.34 6.14
C SER A 140 -3.69 -16.10 6.82
N GLN A 141 -3.58 -16.13 8.15
CA GLN A 141 -2.94 -15.06 8.93
C GLN A 141 -1.45 -14.93 8.59
N ALA A 142 -0.73 -16.06 8.47
CA ALA A 142 0.67 -16.05 8.07
C ALA A 142 0.87 -15.49 6.65
N ALA A 143 0.00 -15.85 5.70
CA ALA A 143 0.03 -15.30 4.34
C ALA A 143 -0.27 -13.79 4.30
N SER A 144 -1.21 -13.32 5.12
CA SER A 144 -1.51 -11.90 5.27
C SER A 144 -0.30 -11.13 5.83
N THR A 145 0.32 -11.63 6.90
CA THR A 145 1.52 -11.02 7.50
C THR A 145 2.69 -11.01 6.51
N ALA A 146 2.91 -12.09 5.76
CA ALA A 146 3.93 -12.13 4.71
C ALA A 146 3.67 -11.11 3.60
N SER A 147 2.41 -10.95 3.18
CA SER A 147 2.02 -9.97 2.16
C SER A 147 2.24 -8.53 2.64
N GLN A 148 1.93 -8.24 3.90
CA GLN A 148 2.21 -6.92 4.52
C GLN A 148 3.71 -6.64 4.59
N ALA A 149 4.52 -7.63 4.99
CA ALA A 149 5.98 -7.50 5.03
C ALA A 149 6.56 -7.25 3.63
N PHE A 150 6.04 -7.93 2.60
CA PHE A 150 6.44 -7.70 1.22
C PHE A 150 6.08 -6.28 0.75
N SER A 151 4.86 -5.81 0.99
CA SER A 151 4.44 -4.44 0.66
C SER A 151 5.29 -3.38 1.36
N GLN A 152 5.64 -3.60 2.63
CA GLN A 152 6.52 -2.69 3.38
C GLN A 152 7.94 -2.68 2.79
N ALA A 153 8.48 -3.83 2.39
CA ALA A 153 9.77 -3.92 1.74
C ALA A 153 9.77 -3.21 0.37
N GLN A 154 8.70 -3.34 -0.41
CA GLN A 154 8.55 -2.64 -1.69
C GLN A 154 8.51 -1.12 -1.48
N SER A 155 7.77 -0.63 -0.49
CA SER A 155 7.72 0.80 -0.17
C SER A 155 9.10 1.35 0.23
N VAL A 156 9.89 0.58 0.99
CA VAL A 156 11.27 0.96 1.35
C VAL A 156 12.18 0.99 0.11
N PHE A 157 12.04 0.01 -0.79
CA PHE A 157 12.78 -0.03 -2.05
C PHE A 157 12.44 1.16 -2.96
N ASP A 158 11.16 1.49 -3.11
CA ASP A 158 10.71 2.62 -3.91
C ASP A 158 11.20 3.95 -3.33
N TYR A 159 11.15 4.09 -2.00
CA TYR A 159 11.71 5.25 -1.30
C TYR A 159 13.23 5.37 -1.54
N ALA A 160 13.98 4.28 -1.40
CA ALA A 160 15.42 4.28 -1.66
C ALA A 160 15.74 4.69 -3.12
N ASN A 161 14.97 4.21 -4.10
CA ASN A 161 15.13 4.61 -5.50
C ASN A 161 14.83 6.10 -5.71
N SER A 162 13.82 6.64 -5.03
CA SER A 162 13.51 8.07 -5.10
C SER A 162 14.64 8.93 -4.53
N GLU A 163 15.23 8.53 -3.40
CA GLU A 163 16.37 9.23 -2.78
C GLU A 163 17.63 9.15 -3.66
N ILE A 164 17.84 8.02 -4.35
CA ILE A 164 18.92 7.88 -5.35
C ILE A 164 18.71 8.87 -6.51
N ALA A 165 17.49 9.00 -7.03
CA ALA A 165 17.19 9.94 -8.12
C ALA A 165 17.37 11.41 -7.68
N VAL A 166 16.96 11.75 -6.46
CA VAL A 166 17.19 13.08 -5.87
C VAL A 166 18.69 13.35 -5.75
N THR A 167 19.46 12.37 -5.27
CA THR A 167 20.92 12.46 -5.15
C THR A 167 21.60 12.64 -6.51
N SER A 168 21.17 11.89 -7.53
CA SER A 168 21.67 12.05 -8.91
C SER A 168 21.42 13.47 -9.43
N THR A 169 20.21 13.99 -9.23
CA THR A 169 19.86 15.36 -9.64
C THR A 169 20.68 16.41 -8.91
N ALA A 170 20.98 16.19 -7.62
CA ALA A 170 21.84 17.08 -6.84
C ALA A 170 23.30 17.06 -7.34
N ILE A 171 23.80 15.89 -7.74
CA ILE A 171 25.13 15.74 -8.36
C ILE A 171 25.18 16.48 -9.71
N ASP A 172 24.18 16.33 -10.57
CA ASP A 172 24.14 17.01 -11.87
C ASP A 172 24.12 18.54 -11.72
N LYS A 173 23.38 19.05 -10.73
CA LYS A 173 23.37 20.49 -10.38
C LYS A 173 24.71 20.95 -9.85
N ALA A 174 25.36 20.17 -8.99
CA ALA A 174 26.69 20.48 -8.47
C ALA A 174 27.74 20.50 -9.61
N GLN A 175 27.67 19.55 -10.53
CA GLN A 175 28.53 19.51 -11.71
C GLN A 175 28.30 20.72 -12.61
N SER A 176 27.04 21.05 -12.92
CA SER A 176 26.69 22.23 -13.72
C SER A 176 27.18 23.54 -13.11
N ALA A 177 27.10 23.66 -11.78
CA ALA A 177 27.63 24.80 -11.04
C ALA A 177 29.16 24.86 -11.11
N ALA A 178 29.84 23.71 -10.98
CA ALA A 178 31.29 23.61 -11.13
C ALA A 178 31.76 23.96 -12.56
N ASP A 179 31.06 23.47 -13.59
CA ASP A 179 31.35 23.77 -14.99
C ASP A 179 31.14 25.26 -15.30
N SER A 180 30.07 25.86 -14.74
CA SER A 180 29.79 27.28 -14.86
C SER A 180 30.88 28.13 -14.19
N ALA A 181 31.32 27.76 -12.99
CA ALA A 181 32.41 28.44 -12.28
C ALA A 181 33.73 28.32 -13.06
N SER A 182 34.03 27.15 -13.60
CA SER A 182 35.22 26.91 -14.44
C SER A 182 35.19 27.76 -15.72
N SER A 183 34.04 27.83 -16.40
CA SER A 183 33.85 28.70 -17.58
C SER A 183 34.05 30.18 -17.25
N GLN A 184 33.54 30.65 -16.12
CA GLN A 184 33.74 32.03 -15.66
C GLN A 184 35.22 32.30 -15.34
N ALA A 185 35.92 31.35 -14.71
CA ALA A 185 37.34 31.46 -14.43
C ALA A 185 38.17 31.56 -15.74
N ILE A 186 37.86 30.73 -16.75
CA ILE A 186 38.50 30.80 -18.07
C ILE A 186 38.27 32.18 -18.72
N LYS A 187 37.02 32.68 -18.73
CA LYS A 187 36.69 34.01 -19.27
C LYS A 187 37.44 35.13 -18.54
N ALA A 188 37.60 35.04 -17.22
CA ALA A 188 38.35 36.01 -16.45
C ALA A 188 39.85 35.98 -16.79
N ILE A 189 40.43 34.79 -16.98
CA ILE A 189 41.82 34.63 -17.42
C ILE A 189 42.03 35.22 -18.82
N ASP A 190 41.14 34.92 -19.77
CA ASP A 190 41.22 35.45 -21.15
C ASP A 190 41.08 36.98 -21.17
N THR A 191 40.16 37.53 -20.37
CA THR A 191 40.00 38.98 -20.23
C THR A 191 41.25 39.62 -19.61
N GLY A 192 41.88 38.95 -18.64
CA GLY A 192 43.16 39.37 -18.05
C GLY A 192 44.31 39.36 -19.06
N ASN A 193 44.35 38.37 -19.96
CA ASN A 193 45.32 38.28 -21.04
C ASN A 193 45.12 39.40 -22.09
N VAL A 194 43.88 39.65 -22.51
CA VAL A 194 43.54 40.76 -23.43
C VAL A 194 43.89 42.12 -22.82
N THR A 195 43.60 42.31 -21.52
CA THR A 195 43.94 43.54 -20.81
C THR A 195 45.47 43.71 -20.68
N SER A 196 46.20 42.63 -20.42
CA SER A 196 47.67 42.64 -20.39
C SER A 196 48.29 42.95 -21.75
N GLN A 197 47.69 42.45 -22.84
CA GLN A 197 48.10 42.80 -24.20
C GLN A 197 47.83 44.27 -24.51
N ALA A 198 46.63 44.79 -24.18
CA ALA A 198 46.30 46.20 -24.35
C ALA A 198 47.20 47.15 -23.54
N VAL A 199 47.64 46.75 -22.34
CA VAL A 199 48.63 47.49 -21.52
C VAL A 199 50.03 47.43 -22.14
N THR A 200 50.39 46.32 -22.79
CA THR A 200 51.66 46.19 -23.52
C THR A 200 51.65 47.06 -24.78
N ASP A 201 50.56 47.06 -25.54
CA ASP A 201 50.35 47.90 -26.73
C ASP A 201 50.32 49.40 -26.38
N LEU A 202 49.86 49.77 -25.18
CA LEU A 202 49.91 51.14 -24.65
C LEU A 202 51.33 51.61 -24.28
N LYS A 203 52.24 50.70 -23.92
CA LYS A 203 53.64 51.05 -23.61
C LYS A 203 54.46 51.39 -24.85
N ASP A 204 54.09 50.87 -26.01
CA ASP A 204 54.86 51.07 -27.25
C ASP A 204 54.37 52.26 -28.11
N GLY A 205 53.34 53.00 -27.68
CA GLY A 205 52.74 54.04 -28.53
C GLY A 205 52.00 55.24 -27.90
N SER A 206 51.97 55.45 -26.57
CA SER A 206 51.25 56.60 -26.01
C SER A 206 52.14 57.84 -25.76
N THR A 207 51.69 59.00 -26.26
CA THR A 207 52.34 60.32 -26.12
C THR A 207 51.84 61.16 -24.93
N MET A 208 51.11 60.57 -23.98
CA MET A 208 50.57 61.29 -22.81
C MET A 208 51.50 61.24 -21.60
N THR A 209 51.58 62.36 -20.87
CA THR A 209 52.51 62.52 -19.74
C THR A 209 51.99 61.91 -18.44
N ILE A 210 52.89 61.48 -17.55
CA ILE A 210 52.58 60.83 -16.25
C ILE A 210 51.57 61.64 -15.41
N ALA A 211 51.62 62.97 -15.48
CA ALA A 211 50.69 63.85 -14.75
C ALA A 211 49.23 63.79 -15.24
N GLN A 212 49.01 63.45 -16.51
CA GLN A 212 47.67 63.29 -17.09
C GLN A 212 47.07 61.93 -16.71
N LEU A 213 47.92 60.90 -16.55
CA LEU A 213 47.51 59.59 -16.06
C LEU A 213 47.15 59.64 -14.56
N GLN A 214 47.90 60.38 -13.76
CA GLN A 214 47.69 60.47 -12.31
C GLN A 214 46.36 61.18 -11.95
N ASN A 215 46.03 62.27 -12.65
CA ASN A 215 44.75 62.98 -12.48
C ASN A 215 43.53 62.14 -12.94
N GLY A 216 43.68 61.34 -14.00
CA GLY A 216 42.62 60.44 -14.48
C GLY A 216 42.37 59.26 -13.52
N LEU A 217 43.41 58.77 -12.84
CA LEU A 217 43.30 57.68 -11.86
C LEU A 217 42.63 58.14 -10.56
N GLU A 218 43.00 59.30 -10.02
CA GLU A 218 42.41 59.84 -8.78
C GLU A 218 40.91 60.14 -8.90
N SER A 219 40.48 60.62 -10.07
CA SER A 219 39.05 60.87 -10.37
C SER A 219 38.22 59.59 -10.45
N LYS A 220 38.79 58.47 -10.94
CA LYS A 220 38.05 57.21 -11.07
C LYS A 220 38.02 56.37 -9.79
N VAL A 221 39.04 56.46 -8.94
CA VAL A 221 39.10 55.72 -7.66
C VAL A 221 38.25 56.38 -6.57
N SER A 222 37.96 57.68 -6.68
CA SER A 222 37.16 58.44 -5.70
C SER A 222 35.64 58.39 -5.94
N ASN A 223 35.17 57.72 -7.00
CA ASN A 223 33.75 57.58 -7.31
C ASN A 223 33.07 56.59 -6.33
N SER A 224 31.95 57.02 -5.74
CA SER A 224 31.06 56.21 -4.89
C SER A 224 30.69 54.84 -5.44
N GLU A 225 30.68 54.66 -6.77
CA GLU A 225 30.41 53.37 -7.42
C GLU A 225 31.54 52.35 -7.18
N TYR A 226 32.81 52.77 -7.11
CA TYR A 226 33.94 51.86 -6.85
C TYR A 226 33.98 51.44 -5.37
N ALA A 227 33.64 52.35 -4.45
CA ALA A 227 33.50 52.03 -3.03
C ALA A 227 32.33 51.04 -2.78
N SER A 228 31.21 51.20 -3.50
CA SER A 228 30.08 50.29 -3.46
C SER A 228 30.43 48.90 -4.01
N TYR A 229 31.15 48.84 -5.14
CA TYR A 229 31.63 47.57 -5.70
C TYR A 229 32.58 46.83 -4.75
N LYS A 230 33.47 47.53 -4.04
CA LYS A 230 34.35 46.92 -3.03
C LYS A 230 33.55 46.36 -1.84
N TYR A 231 32.53 47.07 -1.39
CA TYR A 231 31.65 46.63 -0.29
C TYR A 231 30.77 45.44 -0.71
N GLN A 232 30.21 45.46 -1.91
CA GLN A 232 29.41 44.36 -2.44
C GLN A 232 30.25 43.11 -2.72
N THR A 233 31.45 43.27 -3.29
CA THR A 233 32.36 42.13 -3.51
C THR A 233 32.83 41.53 -2.17
N SER A 234 33.12 42.36 -1.16
CA SER A 234 33.47 41.86 0.18
C SER A 234 32.28 41.22 0.91
N SER A 235 31.04 41.68 0.66
CA SER A 235 29.81 41.09 1.18
C SER A 235 29.48 39.75 0.51
N GLN A 236 29.67 39.65 -0.80
CA GLN A 236 29.45 38.43 -1.58
C GLN A 236 30.53 37.37 -1.29
N ILE A 237 31.80 37.76 -1.13
CA ILE A 237 32.86 36.86 -0.65
C ILE A 237 32.60 36.47 0.81
N GLY A 238 32.09 37.39 1.63
CA GLY A 238 31.62 37.11 2.99
C GLY A 238 30.53 36.04 3.03
N GLU A 239 29.47 36.20 2.22
CA GLU A 239 28.35 35.25 2.12
C GLU A 239 28.73 33.89 1.54
N MET A 240 29.68 33.83 0.60
CA MET A 240 30.16 32.56 0.04
C MET A 240 31.11 31.80 0.98
N VAL A 241 31.79 32.51 1.90
CA VAL A 241 32.80 31.91 2.81
C VAL A 241 32.24 31.65 4.22
N THR A 242 31.16 32.31 4.66
CA THR A 242 30.51 31.98 5.94
C THR A 242 29.33 31.01 5.80
N ASN A 243 29.70 29.74 5.86
CA ASN A 243 29.09 28.78 6.79
C ASN A 243 27.70 28.20 6.49
N GLY A 244 26.98 28.55 5.43
CA GLY A 244 25.66 27.94 5.15
C GLY A 244 25.73 26.43 4.92
N ALA A 245 26.52 26.00 3.93
CA ALA A 245 26.66 24.59 3.59
C ALA A 245 27.54 23.81 4.59
N PHE A 246 28.59 24.44 5.14
CA PHE A 246 29.47 23.81 6.14
C PHE A 246 28.81 23.67 7.52
N SER A 247 28.04 24.67 7.98
CA SER A 247 27.26 24.53 9.23
C SER A 247 26.13 23.52 9.07
N ALA A 248 25.52 23.43 7.89
CA ALA A 248 24.53 22.39 7.60
C ALA A 248 25.17 20.99 7.69
N TYR A 249 26.33 20.77 7.06
CA TYR A 249 27.06 19.50 7.16
C TYR A 249 27.54 19.19 8.59
N GLN A 250 28.01 20.19 9.32
CA GLN A 250 28.44 20.05 10.71
C GLN A 250 27.25 19.72 11.63
N LYS A 251 26.08 20.33 11.38
CA LYS A 251 24.83 20.04 12.09
C LYS A 251 24.28 18.67 11.75
N THR A 252 24.24 18.26 10.48
CA THR A 252 23.84 16.90 10.08
C THR A 252 24.77 15.84 10.65
N THR A 253 26.08 16.09 10.69
CA THR A 253 27.06 15.19 11.32
C THR A 253 26.91 15.18 12.84
N ALA A 254 26.66 16.33 13.48
CA ALA A 254 26.37 16.42 14.90
C ALA A 254 25.05 15.75 15.28
N ASP A 255 24.03 15.81 14.43
CA ASP A 255 22.73 15.16 14.62
C ASP A 255 22.83 13.65 14.41
N LEU A 256 23.66 13.17 13.46
CA LEU A 256 23.99 11.74 13.27
C LEU A 256 24.85 11.18 14.42
N ILE A 257 25.81 11.97 14.93
CA ILE A 257 26.59 11.61 16.13
C ILE A 257 25.66 11.63 17.35
N SER A 258 24.78 12.62 17.48
CA SER A 258 23.79 12.72 18.56
C SER A 258 22.79 11.56 18.51
N SER A 259 22.34 11.12 17.34
CA SER A 259 21.45 9.95 17.22
C SER A 259 22.16 8.61 17.47
N LYS A 260 23.47 8.51 17.20
CA LYS A 260 24.30 7.34 17.57
C LYS A 260 24.80 7.36 19.02
N VAL A 261 24.89 8.52 19.67
CA VAL A 261 25.33 8.70 21.07
C VAL A 261 24.15 8.85 22.04
N ALA A 262 22.93 9.16 21.54
CA ALA A 262 21.68 9.11 22.31
C ALA A 262 21.31 7.66 22.59
N THR A 263 21.73 7.25 23.76
CA THR A 263 21.86 5.88 24.20
C THR A 263 20.72 5.53 25.16
N SER A 264 19.55 5.21 24.60
CA SER A 264 18.53 4.50 25.40
C SER A 264 19.13 3.25 26.06
N ALA A 265 20.12 2.60 25.41
CA ALA A 265 20.84 1.46 25.95
C ALA A 265 21.93 1.77 27.02
N PHE A 266 22.63 2.92 26.97
CA PHE A 266 23.68 3.28 27.96
C PHE A 266 23.11 3.97 29.19
N SER A 267 22.11 4.85 29.01
CA SER A 267 21.35 5.42 30.13
C SER A 267 20.58 4.33 30.88
N ALA A 268 20.04 3.32 30.17
CA ALA A 268 19.47 2.13 30.82
C ALA A 268 20.54 1.35 31.60
N TYR A 269 21.72 1.09 31.04
CA TYR A 269 22.80 0.39 31.75
C TYR A 269 23.29 1.14 32.99
N GLN A 270 23.38 2.47 32.94
CA GLN A 270 23.77 3.31 34.08
C GLN A 270 22.69 3.29 35.17
N ALA A 271 21.42 3.34 34.81
CA ALA A 271 20.29 3.24 35.75
C ALA A 271 20.23 1.85 36.41
N THR A 272 20.34 0.77 35.63
CA THR A 272 20.31 -0.61 36.16
C THR A 272 21.52 -0.90 37.06
N THR A 273 22.69 -0.33 36.75
CA THR A 273 23.89 -0.48 37.61
C THR A 273 23.75 0.32 38.90
N ALA A 274 23.14 1.52 38.86
CA ALA A 274 22.87 2.32 40.06
C ALA A 274 21.86 1.63 40.99
N GLU A 275 20.75 1.11 40.45
CA GLU A 275 19.75 0.35 41.22
C GLU A 275 20.33 -0.95 41.82
N ALA A 276 21.19 -1.67 41.09
CA ALA A 276 21.85 -2.87 41.59
C ALA A 276 22.86 -2.59 42.73
N ILE A 277 23.46 -1.40 42.76
CA ILE A 277 24.34 -0.96 43.86
C ILE A 277 23.49 -0.53 45.06
N GLU A 278 22.46 0.28 44.85
CA GLU A 278 21.55 0.75 45.90
C GLU A 278 20.85 -0.41 46.62
N SER A 279 20.40 -1.42 45.87
CA SER A 279 19.82 -2.66 46.39
C SER A 279 20.76 -3.45 47.32
N LYS A 280 22.08 -3.40 47.12
CA LYS A 280 23.04 -4.10 48.01
C LYS A 280 23.37 -3.31 49.27
N VAL A 281 23.36 -1.97 49.18
CA VAL A 281 23.69 -1.08 50.30
C VAL A 281 22.50 -0.91 51.25
N GLU A 282 21.27 -1.02 50.74
CA GLU A 282 20.01 -0.95 51.53
C GLU A 282 19.50 -2.33 52.01
N SER A 283 20.26 -3.41 51.79
CA SER A 283 19.84 -4.75 52.21
C SER A 283 19.77 -4.87 53.75
N SER A 284 18.75 -5.56 54.26
CA SER A 284 18.58 -5.85 55.70
C SER A 284 19.83 -6.47 56.34
N ASP A 285 20.62 -7.20 55.56
CA ASP A 285 21.85 -7.86 56.01
C ASP A 285 22.96 -6.85 56.34
N PHE A 286 23.09 -5.77 55.57
CA PHE A 286 24.07 -4.70 55.84
C PHE A 286 23.66 -3.85 57.04
N THR A 287 22.36 -3.56 57.18
CA THR A 287 21.79 -2.87 58.35
C THR A 287 22.00 -3.68 59.63
N THR A 288 21.78 -4.99 59.57
CA THR A 288 22.00 -5.92 60.70
C THR A 288 23.48 -5.95 61.12
N TYR A 289 24.41 -5.95 60.17
CA TYR A 289 25.86 -5.92 60.46
C TYR A 289 26.29 -4.61 61.15
N LYS A 290 25.64 -3.50 60.78
CA LYS A 290 25.86 -2.17 61.36
C LYS A 290 25.33 -2.07 62.80
N GLU A 291 24.15 -2.65 63.06
CA GLU A 291 23.53 -2.70 64.39
C GLU A 291 24.29 -3.63 65.36
N GLN A 292 24.68 -4.83 64.92
CA GLN A 292 25.46 -5.77 65.75
C GLN A 292 26.83 -5.22 66.15
N THR A 293 27.44 -4.39 65.31
CA THR A 293 28.72 -3.73 65.63
C THR A 293 28.55 -2.62 66.67
N ALA A 294 27.40 -1.94 66.69
CA ALA A 294 27.10 -0.87 67.66
C ALA A 294 26.80 -1.42 69.06
N ASP A 295 26.06 -2.53 69.17
CA ASP A 295 25.69 -3.14 70.46
C ASP A 295 26.90 -3.75 71.21
N MET A 296 27.90 -4.25 70.47
CA MET A 296 29.11 -4.85 71.05
C MET A 296 30.02 -3.83 71.77
N PHE A 297 29.88 -2.54 71.48
CA PHE A 297 30.62 -1.45 72.15
C PHE A 297 29.90 -0.94 73.41
N VAL A 298 28.57 -0.94 73.44
CA VAL A 298 27.78 -0.43 74.57
C VAL A 298 27.84 -1.37 75.78
N SER A 299 27.97 -2.69 75.56
CA SER A 299 28.02 -3.67 76.66
C SER A 299 29.31 -3.64 77.50
N LYS A 300 30.34 -2.86 77.12
CA LYS A 300 31.66 -2.86 77.79
C LYS A 300 31.92 -1.65 78.71
N VAL A 301 30.95 -0.73 78.91
CA VAL A 301 31.22 0.58 79.54
C VAL A 301 30.31 0.97 80.72
N SER A 302 29.82 0.01 81.53
CA SER A 302 29.05 0.31 82.76
C SER A 302 29.87 0.05 84.04
N PHE A 303 30.24 1.11 84.77
CA PHE A 303 31.12 1.11 85.94
C PHE A 303 30.40 1.13 87.31
N ASN A 304 29.06 1.10 87.35
CA ASN A 304 28.30 1.37 88.59
C ASN A 304 28.12 0.18 89.56
N ASN A 305 28.78 -0.97 89.34
CA ASN A 305 28.63 -2.18 90.16
C ASN A 305 29.95 -2.73 90.74
N LEU A 306 31.02 -1.92 90.79
CA LEU A 306 32.31 -2.34 91.37
C LEU A 306 32.41 -1.87 92.83
N ALA A 307 32.56 -2.81 93.76
CA ALA A 307 32.98 -2.53 95.14
C ALA A 307 34.44 -2.05 95.13
N ILE A 308 34.67 -0.74 95.12
CA ILE A 308 36.01 -0.16 95.11
C ILE A 308 36.57 -0.11 96.54
N SER A 309 37.23 -1.19 96.95
CA SER A 309 38.14 -1.19 98.11
C SER A 309 39.16 -0.05 97.92
N ASN A 310 39.37 0.80 98.95
CA ASN A 310 40.32 1.93 99.00
C ASN A 310 39.79 3.33 98.61
N ARG A 311 38.47 3.53 98.43
CA ARG A 311 37.92 4.89 98.29
C ARG A 311 38.01 5.71 99.58
N ASN A 312 38.09 7.04 99.47
CA ASN A 312 37.92 7.93 100.60
C ASN A 312 36.44 8.05 100.98
N LEU A 313 36.12 7.74 102.22
CA LEU A 313 34.79 7.87 102.81
C LEU A 313 34.57 9.22 103.48
N ALA A 314 35.57 10.11 103.55
CA ALA A 314 35.41 11.47 104.05
C ALA A 314 35.29 12.46 102.88
N LEU A 315 34.20 13.22 102.88
CA LEU A 315 33.88 14.26 101.91
C LEU A 315 34.62 15.57 102.22
N GLY A 316 34.95 16.33 101.18
CA GLY A 316 35.55 17.66 101.30
C GLY A 316 37.04 17.66 101.71
N THR A 317 37.68 16.49 101.74
CA THR A 317 39.07 16.33 102.21
C THR A 317 40.13 16.94 101.29
N ALA A 318 39.74 17.39 100.09
CA ALA A 318 40.59 18.19 99.21
C ALA A 318 40.94 19.56 99.81
N THR A 319 40.15 20.05 100.77
CA THR A 319 40.43 21.27 101.51
C THR A 319 40.99 20.91 102.90
N PRO A 320 42.23 21.32 103.24
CA PRO A 320 42.77 21.14 104.59
C PRO A 320 41.90 21.82 105.64
N PHE A 321 41.66 21.15 106.76
CA PHE A 321 40.94 21.72 107.89
C PHE A 321 41.91 22.34 108.89
N THR A 322 41.65 23.55 109.36
CA THR A 322 42.51 24.25 110.34
C THR A 322 41.69 24.69 111.55
N MET A 323 42.23 24.45 112.74
CA MET A 323 41.61 24.78 114.02
C MET A 323 42.65 25.39 114.96
N ASN A 324 42.27 26.45 115.69
CA ASN A 324 43.10 27.03 116.74
C ASN A 324 42.72 26.44 118.09
N GLY A 325 43.72 25.93 118.82
CA GLY A 325 43.57 25.54 120.21
C GLY A 325 43.18 26.73 121.10
N ASN A 326 42.21 26.55 121.99
CA ASN A 326 41.75 27.56 122.93
C ASN A 326 42.22 27.31 124.38
N ASN A 327 43.15 26.37 124.57
CA ASN A 327 43.68 25.93 125.86
C ASN A 327 42.61 25.34 126.82
N SER A 328 41.53 24.75 126.30
CA SER A 328 40.56 24.00 127.09
C SER A 328 40.65 22.49 126.82
N THR A 329 40.02 21.69 127.68
CA THR A 329 39.80 20.27 127.43
C THR A 329 38.55 20.06 126.56
N ASN A 330 38.58 19.04 125.71
CA ASN A 330 37.50 18.57 124.84
C ASN A 330 37.02 19.62 123.83
N GLN A 331 37.95 20.40 123.28
CA GLN A 331 37.66 21.34 122.19
C GLN A 331 37.52 20.56 120.89
N ALA A 332 36.30 20.12 120.56
CA ALA A 332 35.99 19.41 119.33
C ALA A 332 35.36 20.35 118.29
N GLN A 333 35.85 20.33 117.06
CA GLN A 333 35.27 21.05 115.93
C GLN A 333 35.05 20.11 114.74
N TYR A 334 33.90 20.27 114.10
CA TYR A 334 33.53 19.52 112.90
C TYR A 334 34.53 19.76 111.77
N MET A 335 35.10 18.67 111.26
CA MET A 335 36.17 18.68 110.28
C MET A 335 35.69 18.18 108.91
N TYR A 336 35.19 16.94 108.81
CA TYR A 336 34.74 16.35 107.54
C TYR A 336 33.42 15.57 107.70
N SER A 337 32.57 15.59 106.67
CA SER A 337 31.42 14.67 106.56
C SER A 337 31.85 13.31 106.04
N THR A 338 31.07 12.26 106.31
CA THR A 338 31.28 10.94 105.68
C THR A 338 30.40 10.78 104.43
N SER A 339 30.88 10.07 103.39
CA SER A 339 30.16 9.81 102.12
C SER A 339 28.93 8.92 102.29
N GLY A 340 28.78 8.34 103.48
CA GLY A 340 27.69 7.50 103.92
C GLY A 340 27.91 7.06 105.36
N THR A 341 27.04 6.16 105.86
CA THR A 341 27.23 5.56 107.19
C THR A 341 28.39 4.58 107.15
N ILE A 342 29.40 4.78 107.99
CA ILE A 342 30.44 3.77 108.24
C ILE A 342 29.87 2.81 109.27
N ALA A 343 29.50 1.60 108.81
CA ALA A 343 28.80 0.62 109.64
C ALA A 343 29.66 0.13 110.82
N LYS A 344 29.00 -0.31 111.90
CA LYS A 344 29.60 -0.97 113.05
C LYS A 344 30.31 -2.26 112.63
N GLY A 345 31.51 -2.47 113.17
CA GLY A 345 32.32 -3.66 112.87
C GLY A 345 33.15 -3.53 111.58
N THR A 346 33.05 -2.42 110.86
CA THR A 346 33.89 -2.15 109.69
C THR A 346 35.33 -1.87 110.12
N THR A 347 36.28 -2.59 109.53
CA THR A 347 37.70 -2.28 109.69
C THR A 347 38.06 -1.15 108.73
N VAL A 348 38.44 -0.01 109.29
CA VAL A 348 38.82 1.18 108.53
C VAL A 348 40.24 1.58 108.86
N THR A 349 40.92 2.16 107.87
CA THR A 349 42.19 2.84 108.07
C THR A 349 42.01 4.33 107.87
N LEU A 350 42.27 5.08 108.93
CA LEU A 350 42.29 6.53 109.00
C LEU A 350 43.72 7.02 108.77
N THR A 351 43.96 7.76 107.70
CA THR A 351 45.27 8.30 107.33
C THR A 351 45.16 9.81 107.14
N PHE A 352 46.06 10.58 107.73
CA PHE A 352 46.08 12.03 107.59
C PHE A 352 47.44 12.62 107.95
N ASP A 353 47.69 13.79 107.41
CA ASP A 353 48.77 14.66 107.86
C ASP A 353 48.22 15.67 108.86
N ILE A 354 48.86 15.80 110.02
CA ILE A 354 48.56 16.83 111.02
C ILE A 354 49.77 17.75 111.18
N THR A 355 49.57 19.06 111.10
CA THR A 355 50.60 20.08 111.29
C THR A 355 50.22 20.96 112.46
N SER A 356 51.10 21.04 113.46
CA SER A 356 50.89 21.89 114.64
C SER A 356 51.96 22.97 114.74
N THR A 357 51.58 24.19 115.15
CA THR A 357 52.55 25.28 115.34
C THR A 357 53.46 25.09 116.56
N ASN A 358 53.03 24.32 117.57
CA ASN A 358 53.84 23.95 118.74
C ASN A 358 53.49 22.54 119.27
N ALA A 359 54.24 22.05 120.26
CA ALA A 359 54.13 20.69 120.79
C ALA A 359 53.29 20.58 122.10
N THR A 360 52.48 21.58 122.42
CA THR A 360 51.69 21.61 123.66
C THR A 360 50.30 21.01 123.43
N GLY A 361 49.85 20.14 124.34
CA GLY A 361 48.51 19.53 124.30
C GLY A 361 48.41 18.26 123.45
N THR A 362 47.20 17.72 123.33
CA THR A 362 46.90 16.48 122.59
C THR A 362 45.83 16.71 121.52
N TYR A 363 45.74 15.78 120.58
CA TYR A 363 44.68 15.73 119.58
C TYR A 363 44.06 14.34 119.47
N SER A 364 42.82 14.29 119.00
CA SER A 364 42.14 13.07 118.57
C SER A 364 41.25 13.36 117.36
N ILE A 365 41.06 12.39 116.46
CA ILE A 365 39.97 12.46 115.47
C ILE A 365 38.76 11.75 116.07
N GLN A 366 37.72 12.50 116.38
CA GLN A 366 36.52 12.00 117.04
C GLN A 366 35.42 11.73 116.02
N PHE A 367 34.84 10.54 116.06
CA PHE A 367 33.76 10.11 115.17
C PHE A 367 32.41 10.59 115.71
N VAL A 368 31.56 11.09 114.82
CA VAL A 368 30.27 11.71 115.15
C VAL A 368 29.12 10.82 114.68
N GLY A 369 28.02 10.79 115.43
CA GLY A 369 26.78 10.08 115.06
C GLY A 369 26.59 8.68 115.66
N GLY A 370 27.54 8.19 116.48
CA GLY A 370 27.45 6.94 117.23
C GLY A 370 27.99 7.05 118.66
N THR A 371 28.21 5.92 119.35
CA THR A 371 28.92 5.89 120.63
C THR A 371 30.37 6.41 120.49
N TRP A 372 30.85 7.15 121.50
CA TRP A 372 32.11 7.89 121.43
C TRP A 372 33.30 7.01 121.02
N GLN A 373 33.88 7.28 119.85
CA GLN A 373 35.12 6.67 119.38
C GLN A 373 36.06 7.76 118.85
N SER A 374 37.31 7.76 119.32
CA SER A 374 38.33 8.69 118.83
C SER A 374 39.63 7.96 118.51
N VAL A 375 40.27 8.32 117.40
CA VAL A 375 41.48 7.66 116.89
C VAL A 375 42.45 8.69 116.29
N PRO A 376 43.74 8.74 116.71
CA PRO A 376 44.24 8.17 117.95
C PRO A 376 43.58 8.84 119.16
N TRP A 377 43.59 8.18 120.32
CA TRP A 377 43.06 8.76 121.55
C TRP A 377 44.14 9.58 122.27
N ASP A 378 43.88 10.86 122.50
CA ASP A 378 44.74 11.81 123.24
C ASP A 378 46.23 11.77 122.83
N SER A 379 46.51 11.75 121.52
CA SER A 379 47.87 11.71 121.00
C SER A 379 48.57 13.07 121.17
N PRO A 380 49.83 13.13 121.64
CA PRO A 380 50.53 14.41 121.84
C PRO A 380 50.75 15.14 120.51
N LEU A 381 50.56 16.46 120.54
CA LEU A 381 50.94 17.32 119.42
C LEU A 381 52.47 17.46 119.36
N VAL A 382 53.01 17.50 118.14
CA VAL A 382 54.43 17.81 117.88
C VAL A 382 54.50 19.02 116.97
N SER A 383 55.46 19.92 117.20
CA SER A 383 55.68 21.07 116.33
C SER A 383 56.12 20.62 114.94
N GLY A 384 55.48 21.14 113.89
CA GLY A 384 55.69 20.74 112.51
C GLY A 384 54.65 19.73 112.01
N LYS A 385 54.90 19.16 110.82
CA LYS A 385 54.01 18.23 110.14
C LYS A 385 54.34 16.79 110.53
N GLN A 386 53.31 16.01 110.83
CA GLN A 386 53.38 14.57 111.08
C GLN A 386 52.38 13.84 110.17
N HIS A 387 52.75 12.65 109.75
CA HIS A 387 51.87 11.73 109.04
C HIS A 387 51.43 10.63 110.01
N HIS A 388 50.13 10.36 110.07
CA HIS A 388 49.55 9.34 110.93
C HIS A 388 48.66 8.41 110.13
N SER A 389 48.77 7.11 110.42
CA SER A 389 47.88 6.08 109.90
C SER A 389 47.47 5.16 111.04
N HIS A 390 46.15 5.01 111.22
CA HIS A 390 45.57 4.19 112.27
C HIS A 390 44.50 3.27 111.69
N THR A 391 44.73 1.97 111.80
CA THR A 391 43.74 0.95 111.47
C THR A 391 42.99 0.53 112.73
N PHE A 392 41.67 0.55 112.67
CA PHE A 392 40.82 0.17 113.80
C PHE A 392 39.46 -0.34 113.29
N THR A 393 38.70 -0.96 114.18
CA THR A 393 37.33 -1.41 113.90
C THR A 393 36.34 -0.44 114.53
N THR A 394 35.35 0.00 113.76
CA THR A 394 34.29 0.89 114.26
C THR A 394 33.45 0.19 115.32
N THR A 395 33.22 0.88 116.45
CA THR A 395 32.43 0.31 117.57
C THR A 395 30.93 0.55 117.43
N ASP A 396 30.53 1.43 116.51
CA ASP A 396 29.15 1.81 116.22
C ASP A 396 28.98 2.24 114.75
N ASP A 397 27.75 2.53 114.35
CA ASP A 397 27.45 3.17 113.06
C ASP A 397 27.78 4.67 113.12
N PHE A 398 28.72 5.13 112.30
CA PHE A 398 29.12 6.54 112.25
C PHE A 398 28.65 7.20 110.96
N SER A 399 27.59 8.00 111.06
CA SER A 399 26.99 8.77 109.95
C SER A 399 27.10 10.28 110.13
N GLY A 400 27.53 10.73 111.31
CA GLY A 400 27.51 12.13 111.69
C GLY A 400 28.76 12.91 111.32
N GLY A 401 29.80 12.29 110.73
CA GLY A 401 31.04 12.95 110.34
C GLY A 401 32.22 12.74 111.30
N LEU A 402 33.23 13.59 111.17
CA LEU A 402 34.53 13.51 111.83
C LEU A 402 34.88 14.87 112.42
N ASN A 403 35.18 14.93 113.70
CA ASN A 403 35.67 16.11 114.41
C ASN A 403 37.19 16.01 114.61
N LEU A 404 37.88 17.14 114.53
CA LEU A 404 39.19 17.29 115.19
C LEU A 404 38.92 17.73 116.63
N ARG A 405 39.42 16.95 117.60
CA ARG A 405 39.42 17.31 119.01
C ARG A 405 40.82 17.71 119.43
N LEU A 406 40.94 18.85 120.11
CA LEU A 406 42.15 19.35 120.72
C LEU A 406 41.96 19.50 122.23
N ASP A 407 42.99 19.18 123.00
CA ASP A 407 42.98 19.31 124.46
C ASP A 407 44.24 20.06 124.94
N ASN A 408 44.04 21.11 125.75
CA ASN A 408 45.10 21.86 126.43
C ASN A 408 46.19 22.42 125.50
N THR A 409 45.82 22.86 124.30
CA THR A 409 46.72 23.46 123.33
C THR A 409 46.27 24.85 122.92
N THR A 410 47.23 25.72 122.61
CA THR A 410 47.01 26.98 121.88
C THR A 410 47.54 26.92 120.45
N ALA A 411 48.01 25.75 120.00
CA ALA A 411 48.55 25.58 118.67
C ALA A 411 47.47 25.78 117.60
N THR A 412 47.88 26.28 116.44
CA THR A 412 47.10 26.15 115.22
C THR A 412 47.40 24.79 114.64
N VAL A 413 46.37 23.96 114.51
CA VAL A 413 46.46 22.59 114.03
C VAL A 413 45.75 22.49 112.69
N THR A 414 46.48 22.07 111.67
CA THR A 414 45.96 21.83 110.33
C THR A 414 45.99 20.34 110.01
N VAL A 415 44.85 19.77 109.63
CA VAL A 415 44.72 18.41 109.12
C VAL A 415 44.57 18.46 107.60
N SER A 416 45.35 17.67 106.89
CA SER A 416 45.38 17.60 105.42
C SER A 416 45.61 16.16 104.96
N ASN A 417 45.43 15.88 103.66
CA ASN A 417 45.57 14.53 103.10
C ASN A 417 44.75 13.48 103.87
N PHE A 418 43.57 13.88 104.33
CA PHE A 418 42.73 13.08 105.21
C PHE A 418 41.94 12.04 104.41
N ILE A 419 42.13 10.77 104.70
CA ILE A 419 41.38 9.67 104.12
C ILE A 419 40.94 8.69 105.21
N ILE A 420 39.68 8.29 105.13
CA ILE A 420 39.18 7.11 105.82
C ILE A 420 38.72 6.11 104.77
N SER A 421 39.25 4.89 104.81
CA SER A 421 38.94 3.85 103.82
C SER A 421 38.64 2.53 104.51
N GLU A 422 37.77 1.70 103.93
CA GLU A 422 37.57 0.31 104.34
C GLU A 422 38.75 -0.55 103.89
N SER A 423 39.91 -0.32 104.50
CA SER A 423 41.16 -1.00 104.23
C SER A 423 41.81 -1.42 105.55
N SER A 424 42.52 -2.54 105.52
CA SER A 424 43.37 -3.00 106.64
C SER A 424 44.80 -2.45 106.58
N LYS A 425 45.08 -1.56 105.63
CA LYS A 425 46.38 -0.91 105.42
C LYS A 425 46.19 0.55 105.02
N GLU A 426 47.22 1.36 105.25
CA GLU A 426 47.32 2.73 104.75
C GLU A 426 47.10 2.77 103.23
N VAL A 427 46.35 3.77 102.78
CA VAL A 427 46.14 4.06 101.35
C VAL A 427 46.48 5.52 101.11
N SER A 428 47.02 5.82 99.93
CA SER A 428 47.32 7.20 99.55
C SER A 428 46.03 8.01 99.47
N TRP A 429 46.10 9.27 99.90
CA TRP A 429 44.95 10.16 99.86
C TRP A 429 44.42 10.37 98.43
N THR A 430 43.11 10.24 98.26
CA THR A 430 42.34 10.73 97.12
C THR A 430 41.10 11.46 97.64
N PRO A 431 40.52 12.42 96.90
CA PRO A 431 39.19 12.97 97.25
C PRO A 431 38.14 11.85 97.23
N ALA A 432 37.03 12.04 97.95
CA ALA A 432 35.90 11.12 97.85
C ALA A 432 35.30 11.21 96.44
N PRO A 433 34.92 10.09 95.78
CA PRO A 433 34.30 10.12 94.45
C PRO A 433 33.09 11.07 94.34
N GLU A 434 32.30 11.19 95.42
CA GLU A 434 31.17 12.10 95.53
C GLU A 434 31.56 13.57 95.37
N ASP A 435 32.75 13.96 95.81
CA ASP A 435 33.26 15.34 95.64
C ASP A 435 33.53 15.68 94.17
N THR A 436 33.66 14.67 93.30
CA THR A 436 33.93 14.83 91.85
C THR A 436 32.70 14.59 90.95
N GLN A 437 31.60 14.06 91.49
CA GLN A 437 30.39 13.68 90.73
C GLN A 437 29.49 14.88 90.35
N SER A 438 29.58 16.01 91.07
CA SER A 438 28.75 17.21 90.86
C SER A 438 29.02 17.94 89.53
N GLN A 439 30.21 17.77 88.94
CA GLN A 439 30.56 18.37 87.65
C GLN A 439 30.03 17.59 86.43
N ILE A 440 29.53 16.37 86.63
CA ILE A 440 29.00 15.50 85.54
C ILE A 440 27.49 15.71 85.34
N THR A 441 26.74 16.05 86.39
CA THR A 441 25.28 16.28 86.29
C THR A 441 24.93 17.64 85.69
N GLN A 442 25.76 18.69 85.88
CA GLN A 442 25.53 20.01 85.29
C GLN A 442 25.84 20.11 83.78
N LEU A 443 26.54 19.12 83.21
CA LEU A 443 26.80 19.05 81.76
C LEU A 443 25.65 18.35 81.00
N ALA A 444 24.81 17.56 81.68
CA ALA A 444 23.69 16.84 81.08
C ALA A 444 22.47 17.75 80.81
N ASP A 445 22.18 18.72 81.68
CA ASP A 445 21.00 19.60 81.55
C ASP A 445 21.16 20.76 80.55
N LYS A 446 22.37 21.02 80.04
CA LYS A 446 22.63 22.07 79.04
C LYS A 446 22.58 21.59 77.58
N ILE A 447 22.33 20.31 77.33
CA ILE A 447 22.23 19.74 75.97
C ILE A 447 20.77 19.74 75.51
N ASN A 448 20.19 20.92 75.31
CA ASN A 448 18.92 20.99 74.57
C ASN A 448 18.78 22.13 73.56
N PHE A 449 19.82 22.90 73.21
CA PHE A 449 19.73 23.80 72.03
C PHE A 449 21.03 24.11 71.26
N ARG A 450 22.07 23.26 71.32
CA ARG A 450 23.17 23.31 70.33
C ARG A 450 24.02 22.04 70.39
N VAL A 451 23.88 21.15 69.39
CA VAL A 451 24.89 20.13 69.06
C VAL A 451 25.44 20.49 67.68
N THR A 452 26.68 20.95 67.64
CA THR A 452 27.49 21.00 66.43
C THR A 452 28.53 19.91 66.52
N LYS A 453 28.30 18.82 65.79
CA LYS A 453 29.36 18.15 65.04
C LYS A 453 28.75 17.68 63.71
N ASP A 454 29.32 18.19 62.63
CA ASP A 454 28.98 17.99 61.21
C ASP A 454 27.66 18.56 60.66
N GLY A 455 27.09 19.57 61.33
CA GLY A 455 26.25 20.59 60.65
C GLY A 455 24.89 20.17 60.07
N LEU A 456 24.35 18.99 60.39
CA LEU A 456 23.04 18.55 59.88
C LEU A 456 21.93 18.76 60.93
N ILE A 457 20.99 19.68 60.67
CA ILE A 457 19.66 19.67 61.33
C ILE A 457 18.76 18.78 60.48
N SER A 458 18.63 17.52 60.82
CA SER A 458 17.66 16.62 60.18
C SER A 458 16.87 15.88 61.23
N GLN A 459 15.87 16.58 61.79
CA GLN A 459 14.51 16.10 62.09
C GLN A 459 13.85 17.03 63.13
N ILE A 460 12.86 17.81 62.72
CA ILE A 460 11.79 18.27 63.62
C ILE A 460 10.75 17.14 63.60
N ASN A 461 10.84 16.21 64.54
CA ASN A 461 9.87 15.12 64.65
C ASN A 461 8.77 15.52 65.65
N LEU A 462 7.75 16.26 65.19
CA LEU A 462 6.57 16.61 65.98
C LEU A 462 5.55 15.47 65.92
N GLN A 463 5.69 14.49 66.81
CA GLN A 463 4.67 13.44 66.98
C GLN A 463 3.44 13.98 67.73
N ALA A 464 2.50 14.58 67.00
CA ALA A 464 1.08 14.69 67.38
C ALA A 464 0.20 15.03 66.15
N LYS A 465 0.10 14.12 65.17
CA LYS A 465 -0.82 14.05 64.00
C LYS A 465 -1.04 15.27 63.09
N ASN A 466 -0.91 16.52 63.54
CA ASN A 466 -1.08 17.75 62.75
C ASN A 466 0.01 18.76 63.16
N THR A 467 1.05 18.93 62.34
CA THR A 467 2.05 19.99 62.53
C THR A 467 1.68 21.21 61.69
N LEU A 468 1.37 22.34 62.33
CA LEU A 468 1.18 23.62 61.65
C LEU A 468 2.50 24.40 61.63
N ILE A 469 3.12 24.54 60.45
CA ILE A 469 4.24 25.47 60.23
C ILE A 469 3.64 26.76 59.69
N SER A 470 3.26 27.68 60.58
CA SER A 470 2.73 29.00 60.22
C SER A 470 3.74 30.08 60.58
N SER A 471 4.45 30.60 59.58
CA SER A 471 5.25 31.82 59.74
C SER A 471 4.42 33.03 59.32
N GLY A 472 4.38 34.09 60.13
CA GLY A 472 3.77 35.37 59.73
C GLY A 472 4.50 36.12 58.60
N GLY A 473 5.57 35.52 58.05
CA GLY A 473 6.39 36.04 56.96
C GLY A 473 6.48 35.07 55.80
N GLN A 474 7.63 34.42 55.63
CA GLN A 474 7.93 33.53 54.50
C GLN A 474 8.36 32.15 55.00
N LEU A 475 7.75 31.10 54.44
CA LEU A 475 8.27 29.74 54.52
C LEU A 475 9.11 29.48 53.25
N THR A 476 10.43 29.42 53.41
CA THR A 476 11.35 29.09 52.32
C THR A 476 11.72 27.61 52.41
N LEU A 477 11.32 26.83 51.42
CA LEU A 477 11.73 25.44 51.23
C LEU A 477 12.84 25.43 50.16
N ALA A 478 14.10 25.28 50.57
CA ALA A 478 15.27 25.40 49.69
C ALA A 478 16.05 24.08 49.55
N GLY A 479 15.33 22.96 49.45
CA GLY A 479 15.93 21.67 49.15
C GLY A 479 16.14 21.48 47.65
N ASN A 480 17.11 20.62 47.27
CA ASN A 480 17.26 20.16 45.88
C ASN A 480 15.96 19.48 45.37
N THR A 481 15.18 18.90 46.28
CA THR A 481 13.88 18.29 46.00
C THR A 481 12.92 18.58 47.16
N ILE A 482 11.67 18.93 46.83
CA ILE A 482 10.57 19.11 47.79
C ILE A 482 9.51 18.07 47.44
N TYR A 483 9.21 17.18 48.38
CA TYR A 483 8.15 16.19 48.24
C TYR A 483 6.86 16.72 48.87
N PHE A 484 5.82 16.81 48.06
CA PHE A 484 4.45 16.97 48.54
C PHE A 484 3.84 15.58 48.73
N ASP A 485 3.02 15.40 49.77
CA ASP A 485 2.33 14.11 49.99
C ASP A 485 1.53 13.75 48.74
N THR A 486 1.82 12.59 48.16
CA THR A 486 1.20 12.11 46.92
C THR A 486 -0.13 11.40 47.18
N ASN A 487 -0.44 11.05 48.43
CA ASN A 487 -1.67 10.34 48.81
C ASN A 487 -2.85 11.30 49.04
N ASN A 488 -2.59 12.58 49.30
CA ASN A 488 -3.60 13.62 49.50
C ASN A 488 -3.28 14.84 48.61
N PRO A 489 -4.28 15.49 47.98
CA PRO A 489 -4.02 16.64 47.14
C PRO A 489 -3.47 17.81 47.98
N VAL A 490 -2.27 18.29 47.65
CA VAL A 490 -1.75 19.54 48.18
C VAL A 490 -2.46 20.70 47.48
N ILE A 491 -3.22 21.48 48.24
CA ILE A 491 -3.94 22.65 47.73
C ILE A 491 -3.02 23.86 47.77
N ILE A 492 -2.63 24.36 46.60
CA ILE A 492 -1.90 25.62 46.45
C ILE A 492 -2.84 26.61 45.74
N PRO A 493 -3.47 27.56 46.46
CA PRO A 493 -4.45 28.47 45.85
C PRO A 493 -3.87 29.37 44.75
N SER A 494 -2.58 29.69 44.84
CA SER A 494 -1.83 30.43 43.81
C SER A 494 -0.34 30.07 43.91
N ALA A 495 0.29 29.80 42.77
CA ALA A 495 1.73 29.56 42.65
C ALA A 495 2.29 30.47 41.55
N ASN A 496 3.28 31.30 41.87
CA ASN A 496 4.02 32.05 40.86
C ASN A 496 5.21 31.20 40.37
N ILE A 497 5.10 30.67 39.16
CA ILE A 497 6.11 29.80 38.52
C ILE A 497 6.71 30.41 37.24
N GLU A 498 6.45 31.71 37.00
CA GLU A 498 6.70 32.42 35.74
C GLU A 498 8.14 32.28 35.21
N THR A 499 9.14 32.36 36.10
CA THR A 499 10.56 32.27 35.72
C THR A 499 11.12 30.85 35.78
N VAL A 500 10.41 29.92 36.44
CA VAL A 500 10.90 28.55 36.69
C VAL A 500 10.83 27.69 35.44
N LEU A 501 9.83 27.90 34.59
CA LEU A 501 9.55 27.09 33.40
C LEU A 501 10.17 27.62 32.10
N VAL A 502 10.86 28.76 32.13
CA VAL A 502 11.55 29.29 30.94
C VAL A 502 12.60 28.28 30.48
N ARG A 503 12.42 27.72 29.27
CA ARG A 503 13.28 26.67 28.66
C ARG A 503 13.31 25.35 29.45
N LYS A 504 12.30 25.07 30.28
CA LYS A 504 12.11 23.77 30.95
C LYS A 504 10.81 23.12 30.52
N GLN A 505 10.62 21.86 30.89
CA GLN A 505 9.40 21.10 30.62
C GLN A 505 8.45 21.15 31.83
N LEU A 506 7.16 21.34 31.58
CA LEU A 506 6.09 21.04 32.54
C LEU A 506 5.56 19.65 32.19
N GLN A 507 5.71 18.69 33.11
CA GLN A 507 5.13 17.35 32.98
C GLN A 507 3.93 17.24 33.92
N ALA A 508 2.72 17.08 33.38
CA ALA A 508 1.49 16.91 34.13
C ALA A 508 0.63 15.83 33.45
N ALA A 509 -0.03 14.98 34.24
CA ALA A 509 -0.94 13.96 33.71
C ALA A 509 -2.20 14.59 33.12
N ASP A 510 -2.80 15.55 33.84
CA ASP A 510 -3.96 16.32 33.41
C ASP A 510 -3.75 17.82 33.69
N ILE A 511 -4.11 18.67 32.73
CA ILE A 511 -4.13 20.13 32.89
C ILE A 511 -5.57 20.61 32.65
N SER A 512 -6.25 21.02 33.72
CA SER A 512 -7.57 21.67 33.66
C SER A 512 -7.42 23.15 33.98
N ALA A 513 -7.51 24.01 32.96
CA ALA A 513 -7.32 25.46 33.11
C ALA A 513 -8.37 26.24 32.29
N ASN A 514 -8.89 27.33 32.85
CA ASN A 514 -9.79 28.25 32.13
C ASN A 514 -9.04 29.08 31.07
N LYS A 515 -7.74 29.33 31.28
CA LYS A 515 -6.82 29.93 30.32
C LYS A 515 -5.46 29.24 30.44
N PHE A 516 -4.83 28.93 29.31
CA PHE A 516 -3.47 28.38 29.30
C PHE A 516 -2.63 29.12 28.26
N SER A 517 -1.43 29.54 28.60
CA SER A 517 -0.51 30.17 27.65
C SER A 517 0.90 29.73 27.93
N THR A 518 1.62 29.32 26.88
CA THR A 518 3.08 29.29 26.94
C THR A 518 3.62 30.70 27.17
N ASN A 519 4.76 30.82 27.83
CA ASN A 519 5.39 32.11 28.16
C ASN A 519 5.76 32.97 26.94
N ASN A 520 5.90 32.37 25.76
CA ASN A 520 6.17 33.06 24.49
C ASN A 520 4.93 33.22 23.60
N GLU A 521 3.73 32.88 24.12
CA GLU A 521 2.45 32.99 23.41
C GLU A 521 2.42 32.23 22.07
N THR A 522 3.24 31.17 21.94
CA THR A 522 3.21 30.31 20.75
C THR A 522 2.11 29.27 20.82
N PHE A 523 1.63 28.93 22.02
CA PHE A 523 0.41 28.16 22.25
C PHE A 523 -0.43 28.85 23.32
N THR A 524 -1.69 29.18 23.01
CA THR A 524 -2.65 29.77 23.95
C THR A 524 -4.03 29.14 23.82
N VAL A 525 -4.70 28.97 24.95
CA VAL A 525 -6.13 28.66 25.08
C VAL A 525 -6.76 29.83 25.83
N ASP A 526 -7.71 30.51 25.19
CA ASP A 526 -8.46 31.59 25.84
C ASP A 526 -9.65 31.07 26.68
N GLU A 527 -10.34 31.98 27.35
CA GLU A 527 -11.50 31.68 28.22
C GLU A 527 -12.71 31.08 27.47
N ASN A 528 -12.75 31.21 26.15
CA ASN A 528 -13.78 30.63 25.28
C ASN A 528 -13.35 29.29 24.67
N GLY A 529 -12.15 28.81 24.98
CA GLY A 529 -11.57 27.58 24.46
C GLY A 529 -10.92 27.71 23.08
N ALA A 530 -10.72 28.93 22.55
CA ALA A 530 -10.04 29.13 21.28
C ALA A 530 -8.55 28.85 21.41
N ILE A 531 -8.02 28.02 20.50
CA ILE A 531 -6.61 27.61 20.49
C ILE A 531 -5.86 28.41 19.43
N THR A 532 -4.80 29.11 19.82
CA THR A 532 -3.79 29.67 18.89
C THR A 532 -2.50 28.90 19.06
N ALA A 533 -1.98 28.30 17.99
CA ALA A 533 -0.72 27.56 18.00
C ALA A 533 0.16 27.94 16.80
N LYS A 534 1.37 28.46 17.05
CA LYS A 534 2.38 28.75 16.04
C LYS A 534 3.23 27.49 15.84
N ASN A 535 3.26 26.96 14.60
CA ASN A 535 4.00 25.75 14.22
C ASN A 535 3.54 24.44 14.92
N MET A 536 2.23 24.21 15.01
CA MET A 536 1.70 22.94 15.54
C MET A 536 2.03 21.75 14.61
N VAL A 537 2.48 20.63 15.19
CA VAL A 537 2.64 19.34 14.51
C VAL A 537 1.75 18.31 15.20
N LEU A 538 0.85 17.67 14.45
CA LEU A 538 0.00 16.56 14.93
C LEU A 538 0.58 15.24 14.41
N THR A 539 1.11 14.40 15.30
CA THR A 539 1.65 13.07 14.93
C THR A 539 0.68 11.99 15.40
N GLY A 540 0.07 11.25 14.47
CA GLY A 540 -0.85 10.15 14.79
C GLY A 540 -2.23 10.56 15.35
N GLY A 541 -2.61 11.83 15.25
CA GLY A 541 -3.89 12.36 15.75
C GLY A 541 -4.87 12.78 14.64
N THR A 542 -6.15 12.98 15.00
CA THR A 542 -7.20 13.52 14.13
C THR A 542 -7.43 15.00 14.44
N LEU A 543 -7.44 15.87 13.42
CA LEU A 543 -7.91 17.25 13.54
C LEU A 543 -9.39 17.32 13.13
N THR A 544 -10.30 17.44 14.09
CA THR A 544 -11.73 17.66 13.82
C THR A 544 -12.03 19.15 13.87
N SER A 545 -12.19 19.77 12.71
CA SER A 545 -12.58 21.19 12.60
C SER A 545 -13.67 21.36 11.52
N PRO A 546 -14.68 22.21 11.74
CA PRO A 546 -15.63 22.58 10.69
C PRO A 546 -14.97 23.22 9.46
N THR A 547 -13.86 23.95 9.68
CA THR A 547 -13.12 24.67 8.65
C THR A 547 -11.60 24.57 8.89
N ILE A 548 -10.83 24.28 7.84
CA ILE A 548 -9.36 24.31 7.87
C ILE A 548 -8.89 25.32 6.82
N ASN A 549 -8.39 26.47 7.26
CA ASN A 549 -7.81 27.49 6.40
C ASN A 549 -6.28 27.29 6.32
N ALA A 550 -5.78 26.61 5.28
CA ALA A 550 -4.36 26.32 5.09
C ALA A 550 -3.89 26.75 3.69
N SER A 551 -2.66 27.27 3.59
CA SER A 551 -2.02 27.60 2.31
C SER A 551 -1.56 26.36 1.53
N THR A 552 -1.30 25.26 2.22
CA THR A 552 -0.85 23.99 1.63
C THR A 552 -1.40 22.84 2.47
N ILE A 553 -2.05 21.88 1.81
CA ILE A 553 -2.48 20.61 2.42
C ILE A 553 -1.77 19.51 1.63
N ASN A 554 -0.71 18.95 2.19
CA ASN A 554 0.01 17.81 1.63
C ASN A 554 -0.57 16.51 2.22
N GLY A 555 -1.66 16.01 1.64
CA GLY A 555 -2.32 14.78 2.09
C GLY A 555 -2.13 13.64 1.10
N SER A 556 -1.89 12.43 1.60
CA SER A 556 -1.85 11.22 0.76
C SER A 556 -3.24 10.77 0.30
N THR A 557 -4.33 11.36 0.82
CA THR A 557 -5.73 11.14 0.38
C THR A 557 -6.65 12.26 0.95
N ILE A 558 -7.55 12.84 0.14
CA ILE A 558 -8.63 13.75 0.57
C ILE A 558 -9.97 13.08 0.23
N ASN A 559 -10.76 12.67 1.22
CA ASN A 559 -12.02 11.93 1.02
C ASN A 559 -13.25 12.80 1.33
N GLY A 560 -14.29 12.71 0.50
CA GLY A 560 -15.65 13.15 0.84
C GLY A 560 -15.97 14.65 0.70
N THR A 561 -15.12 15.43 0.02
CA THR A 561 -15.33 16.88 -0.14
C THR A 561 -15.58 17.27 -1.59
N THR A 562 -16.51 18.19 -1.81
CA THR A 562 -16.52 18.99 -3.05
C THR A 562 -15.28 19.88 -3.05
N PHE A 563 -14.41 19.75 -4.06
CA PHE A 563 -13.24 20.60 -4.23
C PHE A 563 -13.52 21.64 -5.30
N HIS A 564 -13.40 22.92 -4.97
CA HIS A 564 -13.51 24.02 -5.94
C HIS A 564 -12.13 24.63 -6.23
N GLY A 565 -11.75 24.67 -7.49
CA GLY A 565 -10.55 25.37 -7.94
C GLY A 565 -10.89 26.81 -8.36
N GLY A 566 -10.40 27.79 -7.60
CA GLY A 566 -10.64 29.23 -7.82
C GLY A 566 -11.94 29.73 -7.17
N ASP A 567 -12.22 31.02 -7.33
CA ASP A 567 -13.49 31.64 -6.91
C ASP A 567 -14.62 31.34 -7.91
N ILE A 568 -15.87 31.61 -7.53
CA ILE A 568 -17.02 31.53 -8.45
C ILE A 568 -16.73 32.37 -9.70
N ILE A 569 -16.96 31.80 -10.89
CA ILE A 569 -16.71 32.50 -12.16
C ILE A 569 -17.59 33.76 -12.19
N SER A 570 -16.95 34.93 -12.21
CA SER A 570 -17.61 36.24 -12.18
C SER A 570 -18.04 36.68 -13.58
N ASP A 571 -18.91 35.89 -14.22
CA ASP A 571 -19.56 36.25 -15.49
C ASP A 571 -21.09 36.25 -15.33
N SER A 572 -21.77 37.19 -16.00
CA SER A 572 -23.23 37.29 -15.98
C SER A 572 -23.95 36.05 -16.54
N ASN A 573 -23.29 35.30 -17.42
CA ASN A 573 -23.79 34.05 -17.98
C ASN A 573 -23.59 32.87 -17.00
N ASN A 574 -22.84 33.00 -15.90
CA ASN A 574 -22.70 31.95 -14.89
C ASN A 574 -23.83 31.99 -13.84
N THR A 575 -25.05 31.70 -14.28
CA THR A 575 -26.24 31.76 -13.39
C THR A 575 -26.24 30.67 -12.31
N ALA A 576 -25.60 29.52 -12.57
CA ALA A 576 -25.48 28.39 -11.66
C ALA A 576 -24.36 28.53 -10.62
N LYS A 577 -23.57 29.62 -10.66
CA LYS A 577 -22.43 29.86 -9.77
C LYS A 577 -21.36 28.75 -9.83
N TYR A 578 -21.06 28.28 -11.05
CA TYR A 578 -19.95 27.37 -11.27
C TYR A 578 -18.61 28.00 -10.88
N TYR A 579 -17.71 27.14 -10.40
CA TYR A 579 -16.31 27.44 -10.19
C TYR A 579 -15.50 26.99 -11.43
N PRO A 580 -14.32 27.59 -11.70
CA PRO A 580 -13.45 27.20 -12.82
C PRO A 580 -13.16 25.70 -12.86
N MET A 581 -13.05 25.08 -11.69
CA MET A 581 -12.92 23.65 -11.52
C MET A 581 -13.75 23.17 -10.32
N THR A 582 -14.42 22.04 -10.45
CA THR A 582 -15.15 21.37 -9.35
C THR A 582 -14.92 19.86 -9.43
N ILE A 583 -14.51 19.25 -8.33
CA ILE A 583 -14.58 17.79 -8.13
C ILE A 583 -15.69 17.52 -7.12
N THR A 584 -16.65 16.67 -7.45
CA THR A 584 -17.74 16.29 -6.54
C THR A 584 -17.45 14.98 -5.81
N PRO A 585 -18.14 14.68 -4.69
CA PRO A 585 -17.89 13.47 -3.90
C PRO A 585 -18.11 12.14 -4.62
N ASP A 586 -18.89 12.13 -5.70
CA ASP A 586 -19.10 10.97 -6.59
C ASP A 586 -17.95 10.78 -7.60
N GLY A 587 -16.90 11.60 -7.53
CA GLY A 587 -15.72 11.52 -8.39
C GLY A 587 -15.85 12.26 -9.71
N ALA A 588 -16.95 12.99 -9.94
CA ALA A 588 -17.11 13.78 -11.16
C ALA A 588 -16.16 14.98 -11.14
N TYR A 589 -15.36 15.15 -12.19
CA TYR A 589 -14.53 16.33 -12.43
C TYR A 589 -15.20 17.23 -13.45
N LYS A 590 -15.34 18.52 -13.18
CA LYS A 590 -15.90 19.54 -14.08
C LYS A 590 -14.97 20.74 -14.16
N SER A 591 -14.56 21.14 -15.35
CA SER A 591 -13.94 22.44 -15.60
C SER A 591 -14.85 23.30 -16.47
N THR A 592 -15.17 24.49 -15.97
CA THR A 592 -16.17 25.38 -16.58
C THR A 592 -15.55 26.74 -16.87
N TYR A 593 -15.94 27.31 -18.01
CA TYR A 593 -15.54 28.64 -18.45
C TYR A 593 -16.76 29.38 -19.00
N PHE A 594 -16.82 30.67 -18.74
CA PHE A 594 -17.78 31.60 -19.35
C PHE A 594 -17.07 32.87 -19.78
N ASP A 595 -17.50 33.41 -20.90
CA ASP A 595 -17.32 34.81 -21.25
C ASP A 595 -18.63 35.41 -21.80
N SER A 596 -18.54 36.58 -22.43
CA SER A 596 -19.69 37.27 -23.01
C SER A 596 -20.30 36.55 -24.23
N MET A 597 -19.55 35.66 -24.88
CA MET A 597 -19.89 35.00 -26.14
C MET A 597 -20.18 33.51 -25.99
N VAL A 598 -19.52 32.81 -25.07
CA VAL A 598 -19.54 31.34 -24.96
C VAL A 598 -19.49 30.85 -23.51
N GLY A 599 -20.03 29.65 -23.31
CA GLY A 599 -19.78 28.82 -22.14
C GLY A 599 -19.18 27.50 -22.59
N LEU A 600 -18.14 27.05 -21.90
CA LEU A 600 -17.49 25.78 -22.14
C LEU A 600 -17.50 24.96 -20.85
N GLN A 601 -17.86 23.69 -20.94
CA GLN A 601 -17.72 22.75 -19.83
C GLN A 601 -17.06 21.47 -20.32
N SER A 602 -15.97 21.08 -19.67
CA SER A 602 -15.40 19.74 -19.79
C SER A 602 -15.70 18.97 -18.53
N SER A 603 -16.03 17.69 -18.65
CA SER A 603 -16.23 16.84 -17.50
C SER A 603 -15.78 15.41 -17.71
N VAL A 604 -15.40 14.77 -16.59
CA VAL A 604 -15.09 13.34 -16.51
C VAL A 604 -16.05 12.75 -15.49
N GLU A 605 -17.02 11.96 -15.95
CA GLU A 605 -18.13 11.46 -15.13
C GLU A 605 -18.54 10.06 -15.59
N SER A 606 -18.75 9.13 -14.65
CA SER A 606 -19.26 7.77 -14.94
C SER A 606 -18.51 7.01 -16.06
N GLY A 607 -17.18 7.21 -16.17
CA GLY A 607 -16.34 6.57 -17.19
C GLY A 607 -16.39 7.22 -18.59
N ALA A 608 -17.06 8.36 -18.73
CA ALA A 608 -17.08 9.16 -19.96
C ALA A 608 -16.33 10.48 -19.77
N ILE A 609 -15.77 11.00 -20.87
CA ILE A 609 -15.25 12.37 -20.96
C ILE A 609 -16.21 13.15 -21.87
N ALA A 610 -16.78 14.23 -21.37
CA ALA A 610 -17.71 15.07 -22.09
C ALA A 610 -17.16 16.50 -22.25
N TYR A 611 -17.38 17.10 -23.42
CA TYR A 611 -17.11 18.50 -23.70
C TYR A 611 -18.38 19.15 -24.24
N LYS A 612 -18.77 20.28 -23.66
CA LYS A 612 -19.97 21.02 -24.02
C LYS A 612 -19.58 22.44 -24.37
N TYR A 613 -19.92 22.84 -25.59
CA TYR A 613 -19.87 24.23 -26.05
C TYR A 613 -21.29 24.78 -26.07
N ARG A 614 -21.49 25.98 -25.54
CA ARG A 614 -22.75 26.72 -25.60
C ARG A 614 -22.46 28.15 -26.03
N SER A 615 -23.11 28.64 -27.08
CA SER A 615 -23.08 30.05 -27.43
C SER A 615 -23.97 30.85 -26.47
N MET A 616 -23.44 31.95 -25.94
CA MET A 616 -24.17 32.94 -25.13
C MET A 616 -24.81 34.04 -25.99
N ILE A 617 -24.49 34.04 -27.29
CA ILE A 617 -25.06 34.94 -28.29
C ILE A 617 -25.93 34.12 -29.24
N GLY A 618 -27.16 34.58 -29.46
CA GLY A 618 -28.14 33.90 -30.30
C GLY A 618 -29.44 34.68 -30.36
N ASN A 619 -30.21 34.47 -31.41
CA ASN A 619 -31.52 35.11 -31.64
C ASN A 619 -32.62 34.03 -31.67
N GLY A 620 -32.95 33.46 -30.51
CA GLY A 620 -33.87 32.32 -30.39
C GLY A 620 -33.25 30.95 -30.73
N GLN A 621 -32.03 30.93 -31.27
CA GLN A 621 -31.21 29.73 -31.48
C GLN A 621 -29.78 30.03 -31.01
N TYR A 622 -29.26 29.19 -30.13
CA TYR A 622 -27.92 29.33 -29.55
C TYR A 622 -27.10 28.11 -29.93
N LEU A 623 -25.97 28.27 -30.61
CA LEU A 623 -25.12 27.15 -31.04
C LEU A 623 -24.73 26.28 -29.84
N ALA A 624 -24.86 24.97 -30.00
CA ALA A 624 -24.51 23.99 -28.98
C ALA A 624 -23.80 22.79 -29.62
N TYR A 625 -22.64 22.45 -29.08
CA TYR A 625 -21.87 21.28 -29.48
C TYR A 625 -21.62 20.40 -28.26
N ASP A 626 -21.90 19.11 -28.39
CA ASP A 626 -21.63 18.10 -27.37
C ASP A 626 -20.67 17.08 -27.95
N SER A 627 -19.58 16.79 -27.24
CA SER A 627 -18.59 15.78 -27.63
C SER A 627 -18.39 14.81 -26.48
N VAL A 628 -18.55 13.52 -26.71
CA VAL A 628 -18.45 12.49 -25.68
C VAL A 628 -17.52 11.37 -26.14
N ILE A 629 -16.59 10.99 -25.28
CA ILE A 629 -15.79 9.77 -25.40
C ILE A 629 -16.21 8.84 -24.27
N ASN A 630 -16.69 7.64 -24.60
CA ASN A 630 -17.15 6.66 -23.62
C ASN A 630 -16.90 5.22 -24.11
N GLY A 631 -17.40 4.22 -23.37
CA GLY A 631 -17.24 2.80 -23.72
C GLY A 631 -17.87 2.37 -25.06
N GLN A 632 -18.68 3.22 -25.69
CA GLN A 632 -19.29 2.97 -27.01
C GLN A 632 -18.51 3.61 -28.15
N GLY A 633 -17.62 4.59 -27.89
CA GLY A 633 -16.81 5.26 -28.90
C GLY A 633 -16.75 6.78 -28.73
N LEU A 634 -16.67 7.48 -29.86
CA LEU A 634 -16.66 8.95 -29.95
C LEU A 634 -17.97 9.43 -30.57
N ASP A 635 -18.69 10.31 -29.90
CA ASP A 635 -19.89 10.99 -30.40
C ASP A 635 -19.66 12.51 -30.43
N LEU A 636 -19.76 13.10 -31.61
CA LEU A 636 -19.61 14.54 -31.86
C LEU A 636 -20.92 15.09 -32.42
N GLN A 637 -21.68 15.84 -31.63
CA GLN A 637 -22.96 16.41 -32.02
C GLN A 637 -22.88 17.91 -32.20
N SER A 638 -23.56 18.40 -33.24
CA SER A 638 -23.71 19.81 -33.51
C SER A 638 -25.16 20.22 -33.70
N GLY A 639 -25.51 21.41 -33.21
CA GLY A 639 -26.87 21.93 -33.30
C GLY A 639 -27.08 23.20 -32.51
N TYR A 640 -28.31 23.38 -32.01
CA TYR A 640 -28.70 24.56 -31.25
C TYR A 640 -29.54 24.22 -30.02
N THR A 641 -29.51 25.09 -29.00
CA THR A 641 -30.52 25.17 -27.95
C THR A 641 -31.53 26.28 -28.25
N SER A 642 -32.79 26.09 -27.86
CA SER A 642 -33.89 27.05 -28.05
C SER A 642 -33.84 28.25 -27.09
N ALA A 643 -32.99 28.18 -26.07
CA ALA A 643 -32.71 29.26 -25.13
C ALA A 643 -31.22 29.27 -24.77
N LYS A 644 -30.77 30.40 -24.21
CA LYS A 644 -29.40 30.54 -23.69
C LYS A 644 -29.18 29.52 -22.57
N ASP A 645 -28.33 28.52 -22.82
CA ASP A 645 -28.00 27.48 -21.85
C ASP A 645 -26.80 27.89 -21.00
N THR A 646 -27.10 28.44 -19.83
CA THR A 646 -26.11 28.89 -18.84
C THR A 646 -25.75 27.81 -17.82
N THR A 647 -26.36 26.64 -17.92
CA THR A 647 -26.25 25.55 -16.93
C THR A 647 -25.63 24.29 -17.50
N PHE A 648 -25.43 24.20 -18.83
CA PHE A 648 -24.98 23.01 -19.56
C PHE A 648 -25.90 21.79 -19.37
N SER A 649 -27.13 22.02 -18.90
CA SER A 649 -28.11 20.97 -18.62
C SER A 649 -29.04 20.73 -19.79
N ASN A 650 -29.08 21.64 -20.77
CA ASN A 650 -29.93 21.47 -21.93
C ASN A 650 -29.18 20.62 -22.98
N PRO A 651 -29.74 19.47 -23.39
CA PRO A 651 -29.20 18.73 -24.52
C PRO A 651 -29.32 19.58 -25.79
N VAL A 652 -28.50 19.27 -26.81
CA VAL A 652 -28.63 19.87 -28.14
C VAL A 652 -30.05 19.63 -28.66
N SER A 653 -30.89 20.66 -28.66
CA SER A 653 -32.34 20.54 -28.89
C SER A 653 -32.72 20.25 -30.34
N THR A 654 -31.85 20.64 -31.28
CA THR A 654 -31.99 20.36 -32.71
C THR A 654 -30.61 20.02 -33.28
N THR A 655 -30.31 18.74 -33.41
CA THR A 655 -29.07 18.25 -34.01
C THR A 655 -29.07 18.56 -35.51
N THR A 656 -28.19 19.46 -35.95
CA THR A 656 -27.98 19.79 -37.38
C THR A 656 -26.95 18.89 -38.04
N GLY A 657 -26.08 18.27 -37.25
CA GLY A 657 -25.26 17.16 -37.73
C GLY A 657 -24.48 16.46 -36.62
N TYR A 658 -24.04 15.23 -36.90
CA TYR A 658 -23.23 14.44 -35.99
C TYR A 658 -22.19 13.59 -36.72
N VAL A 659 -21.11 13.28 -36.01
CA VAL A 659 -20.09 12.29 -36.38
C VAL A 659 -19.95 11.29 -35.24
N ILE A 660 -20.27 10.03 -35.50
CA ILE A 660 -20.11 8.95 -34.52
C ILE A 660 -19.03 7.99 -35.03
N VAL A 661 -18.06 7.67 -34.17
CA VAL A 661 -17.04 6.65 -34.43
C VAL A 661 -17.18 5.54 -33.40
N ASN A 662 -17.67 4.37 -33.83
CA ASN A 662 -17.94 3.24 -32.94
C ASN A 662 -17.66 1.88 -33.63
N ALA A 663 -17.62 0.80 -32.84
CA ALA A 663 -17.31 -0.54 -33.36
C ALA A 663 -18.46 -1.20 -34.15
N ASN A 664 -19.70 -0.75 -33.97
CA ASN A 664 -20.87 -1.35 -34.61
C ASN A 664 -21.06 -0.83 -36.04
N ASP A 665 -20.93 0.49 -36.23
CA ASP A 665 -21.25 1.21 -37.46
C ASP A 665 -20.00 1.79 -38.17
N GLY A 666 -18.85 1.81 -37.50
CA GLY A 666 -17.63 2.44 -38.02
C GLY A 666 -17.70 3.96 -37.89
N ILE A 667 -17.86 4.67 -39.01
CA ILE A 667 -18.00 6.13 -39.07
C ILE A 667 -19.38 6.48 -39.62
N THR A 668 -20.23 7.07 -38.78
CA THR A 668 -21.54 7.56 -39.18
C THR A 668 -21.49 9.09 -39.30
N LEU A 669 -21.86 9.61 -40.48
CA LEU A 669 -21.96 11.04 -40.77
C LEU A 669 -23.43 11.40 -41.02
N HIS A 670 -23.92 12.47 -40.40
CA HIS A 670 -25.28 12.94 -40.64
C HIS A 670 -25.35 14.46 -40.60
N GLY A 671 -26.11 15.07 -41.51
CA GLY A 671 -26.26 16.52 -41.65
C GLY A 671 -25.45 17.07 -42.82
N ASP A 672 -26.00 18.07 -43.51
CA ASP A 672 -25.53 18.54 -44.83
C ASP A 672 -24.06 19.00 -44.84
N ASN A 673 -23.53 19.40 -43.69
CA ASN A 673 -22.16 19.91 -43.54
C ASN A 673 -21.15 18.84 -43.05
N GLN A 674 -21.58 17.61 -42.74
CA GLN A 674 -20.67 16.56 -42.27
C GLN A 674 -19.98 15.87 -43.44
N GLN A 675 -18.67 15.68 -43.38
CA GLN A 675 -17.90 15.12 -44.48
C GLN A 675 -16.56 14.54 -44.04
N ILE A 676 -16.03 13.57 -44.81
CA ILE A 676 -14.61 13.18 -44.73
C ILE A 676 -13.86 13.97 -45.79
N THR A 677 -12.89 14.77 -45.38
CA THR A 677 -12.09 15.61 -46.28
C THR A 677 -10.68 15.11 -46.38
N PHE A 678 -10.26 14.75 -47.58
CA PHE A 678 -8.87 14.57 -47.93
C PHE A 678 -8.36 15.90 -48.50
N ASN A 679 -7.33 16.49 -47.91
CA ASN A 679 -6.82 17.84 -48.26
C ASN A 679 -5.56 17.82 -49.14
N GLY A 680 -5.13 16.65 -49.61
CA GLY A 680 -3.91 16.51 -50.41
C GLY A 680 -2.66 16.46 -49.53
N THR A 681 -1.54 16.97 -50.04
CA THR A 681 -0.25 16.95 -49.34
C THR A 681 0.08 18.30 -48.72
N SER A 682 0.97 18.34 -47.74
CA SER A 682 1.39 19.60 -47.09
C SER A 682 2.10 20.59 -48.02
N ALA A 683 2.48 20.18 -49.23
CA ALA A 683 3.09 21.05 -50.25
C ALA A 683 2.05 21.78 -51.12
N ASP A 684 0.76 21.42 -51.02
CA ASP A 684 -0.30 22.01 -51.83
C ASP A 684 -0.74 23.38 -51.26
N VAL A 685 -0.47 24.45 -52.00
CA VAL A 685 -0.82 25.84 -51.63
C VAL A 685 -2.29 26.21 -51.87
N THR A 686 -3.02 25.37 -52.60
CA THR A 686 -4.48 25.42 -52.75
C THR A 686 -5.04 24.08 -52.34
N PRO A 687 -6.22 24.01 -51.70
CA PRO A 687 -6.84 22.73 -51.36
C PRO A 687 -6.92 21.83 -52.60
N LYS A 688 -6.42 20.61 -52.46
CA LYS A 688 -6.45 19.58 -53.51
C LYS A 688 -6.85 18.28 -52.86
N GLY A 689 -7.99 17.73 -53.19
CA GLY A 689 -8.38 16.43 -52.66
C GLY A 689 -9.79 16.04 -53.02
N VAL A 690 -10.36 15.16 -52.19
CA VAL A 690 -11.72 14.69 -52.33
C VAL A 690 -12.49 14.89 -51.03
N ILE A 691 -13.77 15.21 -51.15
CA ILE A 691 -14.73 15.27 -50.06
C ILE A 691 -15.70 14.12 -50.24
N ILE A 692 -15.88 13.30 -49.20
CA ILE A 692 -16.94 12.28 -49.14
C ILE A 692 -18.07 12.85 -48.28
N THR A 693 -19.24 13.06 -48.88
CA THR A 693 -20.43 13.60 -48.20
C THR A 693 -21.24 12.48 -47.51
N PRO A 694 -22.25 12.81 -46.69
CA PRO A 694 -23.10 11.79 -46.05
C PRO A 694 -23.92 10.96 -47.04
N TYR A 695 -24.14 11.48 -48.25
CA TYR A 695 -24.79 10.75 -49.35
C TYR A 695 -23.84 9.78 -50.09
N GLY A 696 -22.57 9.73 -49.69
CA GLY A 696 -21.53 8.95 -50.38
C GLY A 696 -21.00 9.61 -51.66
N ASN A 697 -21.36 10.88 -51.92
CA ASN A 697 -20.85 11.60 -53.08
C ASN A 697 -19.36 11.89 -52.89
N ILE A 698 -18.56 11.67 -53.94
CA ILE A 698 -17.14 12.05 -53.98
C ILE A 698 -17.02 13.35 -54.77
N ASN A 699 -16.88 14.45 -54.03
CA ASN A 699 -16.79 15.81 -54.56
C ASN A 699 -15.34 16.29 -54.61
N PRO A 700 -15.01 17.21 -55.53
CA PRO A 700 -13.70 17.85 -55.56
C PRO A 700 -13.50 18.74 -54.32
N ASN A 701 -12.33 18.64 -53.69
CA ASN A 701 -11.88 19.62 -52.70
C ASN A 701 -10.93 20.61 -53.38
N GLY A 702 -11.39 21.85 -53.58
CA GLY A 702 -10.67 22.89 -54.32
C GLY A 702 -10.70 22.67 -55.82
N THR A 703 -9.54 22.62 -56.48
CA THR A 703 -9.43 22.58 -57.97
C THR A 703 -9.16 21.17 -58.53
N GLN A 704 -9.21 20.12 -57.70
CA GLN A 704 -9.02 18.75 -58.19
C GLN A 704 -10.25 18.26 -58.93
N ASN A 705 -10.10 17.83 -60.18
CA ASN A 705 -11.23 17.31 -60.98
C ASN A 705 -11.17 15.80 -61.21
N ILE A 706 -10.17 15.12 -60.63
CA ILE A 706 -9.91 13.70 -60.83
C ILE A 706 -9.50 13.06 -59.50
N TRP A 707 -10.21 12.00 -59.11
CA TRP A 707 -9.75 11.04 -58.11
C TRP A 707 -9.05 9.89 -58.82
N TYR A 708 -7.86 9.49 -58.36
CA TYR A 708 -7.13 8.39 -58.99
C TYR A 708 -6.70 7.34 -57.97
N VAL A 709 -6.69 6.09 -58.41
CA VAL A 709 -6.19 4.95 -57.65
C VAL A 709 -4.77 4.65 -58.11
N GLY A 710 -3.79 5.02 -57.30
CA GLY A 710 -2.36 4.82 -57.57
C GLY A 710 -1.49 5.72 -56.70
N ASN A 711 -0.17 5.51 -56.75
CA ASN A 711 0.78 6.25 -55.92
C ASN A 711 0.90 7.74 -56.32
N ASN A 712 0.73 8.05 -57.60
CA ASN A 712 0.74 9.42 -58.14
C ASN A 712 0.05 9.47 -59.52
N MET A 713 -0.16 10.68 -60.08
CA MET A 713 -0.79 10.87 -61.40
C MET A 713 -0.11 10.14 -62.56
N ASN A 714 1.20 9.88 -62.45
CA ASN A 714 1.99 9.19 -63.47
C ASN A 714 1.95 7.66 -63.30
N MET A 715 1.46 7.16 -62.16
CA MET A 715 1.33 5.73 -61.82
C MET A 715 -0.10 5.33 -61.46
N LYS A 716 -1.09 5.99 -62.06
CA LYS A 716 -2.51 5.70 -61.83
C LYS A 716 -2.95 4.43 -62.54
N THR A 717 -3.70 3.59 -61.84
CA THR A 717 -4.39 2.42 -62.42
C THR A 717 -5.70 2.85 -63.06
N ALA A 718 -6.48 3.63 -62.32
CA ALA A 718 -7.75 4.21 -62.76
C ALA A 718 -7.84 5.67 -62.31
N SER A 719 -8.57 6.45 -63.09
CA SER A 719 -8.95 7.81 -62.76
C SER A 719 -10.46 7.98 -62.95
N PHE A 720 -11.10 8.46 -61.90
CA PHE A 720 -12.51 8.78 -61.84
C PHE A 720 -12.63 10.30 -61.92
N GLY A 721 -13.27 10.80 -62.98
CA GLY A 721 -13.68 12.19 -63.03
C GLY A 721 -14.57 12.50 -61.82
N MET A 722 -14.23 13.55 -61.08
CA MET A 722 -15.08 14.07 -60.01
C MET A 722 -15.80 15.28 -60.55
N ASP A 723 -17.12 15.24 -60.63
CA ASP A 723 -17.86 16.36 -61.19
C ASP A 723 -19.24 16.61 -60.56
N GLY A 724 -19.55 17.90 -60.39
CA GLY A 724 -20.90 18.41 -60.20
C GLY A 724 -21.62 18.83 -61.50
N SER A 725 -21.02 18.63 -62.69
CA SER A 725 -21.47 19.18 -64.00
C SER A 725 -21.38 18.25 -65.23
N GLY A 726 -20.93 16.99 -65.13
CA GLY A 726 -20.91 15.99 -66.22
C GLY A 726 -19.78 16.07 -67.28
N THR A 727 -18.76 16.88 -67.08
CA THR A 727 -17.62 17.20 -67.95
C THR A 727 -16.49 16.15 -67.96
N TYR A 728 -16.27 15.38 -66.89
CA TYR A 728 -15.07 14.52 -66.77
C TYR A 728 -15.37 13.02 -66.95
N ASN A 729 -14.62 12.37 -67.84
CA ASN A 729 -14.75 10.95 -68.16
C ASN A 729 -14.19 10.02 -67.08
N ILE A 730 -14.73 8.80 -66.99
CA ILE A 730 -14.03 7.68 -66.33
C ILE A 730 -12.98 7.16 -67.31
N GLN A 731 -11.71 7.20 -66.89
CA GLN A 731 -10.59 6.75 -67.73
C GLN A 731 -9.83 5.59 -67.07
N PHE A 732 -9.76 4.48 -67.79
CA PHE A 732 -8.94 3.32 -67.45
C PHE A 732 -7.60 3.44 -68.18
N ASN A 733 -6.48 3.40 -67.44
CA ASN A 733 -5.14 3.60 -68.02
C ASN A 733 -4.42 2.27 -68.28
N ARG A 734 -5.12 1.15 -68.08
CA ARG A 734 -4.62 -0.22 -68.28
C ARG A 734 -5.70 -1.04 -68.99
N SER A 735 -5.30 -2.21 -69.50
CA SER A 735 -6.22 -3.18 -70.11
C SER A 735 -7.39 -3.50 -69.15
N LEU A 736 -8.59 -3.58 -69.72
CA LEU A 736 -9.84 -3.80 -69.00
C LEU A 736 -10.49 -5.09 -69.52
N ASP A 737 -10.76 -6.02 -68.60
CA ASP A 737 -11.49 -7.26 -68.86
C ASP A 737 -12.91 -7.12 -68.31
N ILE A 738 -13.93 -7.19 -69.18
CA ILE A 738 -15.34 -6.98 -68.85
C ILE A 738 -16.13 -8.19 -69.35
N GLY A 739 -16.87 -8.86 -68.45
CA GLY A 739 -17.70 -10.02 -68.81
C GLY A 739 -18.86 -9.66 -69.74
N ASN A 740 -19.91 -9.01 -69.20
CA ASN A 740 -21.06 -8.55 -70.00
C ASN A 740 -20.93 -7.04 -70.24
N PHE A 741 -20.52 -6.65 -71.44
CA PHE A 741 -20.41 -5.25 -71.84
C PHE A 741 -21.66 -4.82 -72.63
N ASN A 742 -22.47 -3.94 -72.05
CA ASN A 742 -23.66 -3.37 -72.68
C ASN A 742 -23.53 -1.84 -72.76
N ILE A 743 -23.75 -1.27 -73.94
CA ILE A 743 -23.90 0.18 -74.12
C ILE A 743 -25.31 0.43 -74.71
N ASN A 744 -26.14 1.21 -74.01
CA ASN A 744 -27.58 1.48 -74.29
C ASN A 744 -27.91 2.49 -75.44
N THR A 745 -28.52 3.66 -75.17
CA THR A 745 -29.01 4.60 -76.18
C THR A 745 -27.92 5.53 -76.75
N TYR A 746 -27.80 5.59 -78.09
CA TYR A 746 -26.86 6.43 -78.87
C TYR A 746 -25.38 6.25 -78.49
N HIS A 747 -24.72 5.26 -79.10
CA HIS A 747 -23.31 4.97 -78.84
C HIS A 747 -22.46 4.92 -80.09
N THR A 748 -21.20 5.30 -79.92
CA THR A 748 -20.15 5.17 -80.91
C THR A 748 -18.98 4.42 -80.29
N PHE A 749 -18.34 3.57 -81.09
CA PHE A 749 -17.04 3.00 -80.78
C PHE A 749 -16.02 3.77 -81.62
N THR A 750 -15.10 4.46 -80.96
CA THR A 750 -14.08 5.26 -81.64
C THR A 750 -12.70 4.86 -81.16
N SER A 751 -11.75 4.70 -82.08
CA SER A 751 -10.34 4.55 -81.75
C SER A 751 -9.72 5.93 -81.67
N THR A 752 -9.45 6.43 -80.46
CA THR A 752 -8.90 7.78 -80.27
C THR A 752 -7.48 7.92 -80.82
N ASP A 753 -6.74 6.81 -80.88
CA ASP A 753 -5.40 6.73 -81.47
C ASP A 753 -5.40 6.54 -83.00
N GLY A 754 -6.58 6.39 -83.61
CA GLY A 754 -6.72 6.11 -85.04
C GLY A 754 -6.39 4.67 -85.46
N ALA A 755 -6.13 3.77 -84.52
CA ALA A 755 -5.91 2.36 -84.82
C ALA A 755 -7.22 1.64 -85.22
N PRO A 756 -7.15 0.46 -85.87
CA PRO A 756 -8.33 -0.32 -86.18
C PRO A 756 -9.03 -0.84 -84.91
N ILE A 757 -10.36 -0.84 -84.92
CA ILE A 757 -11.17 -1.52 -83.91
C ILE A 757 -11.31 -2.98 -84.32
N HIS A 758 -10.74 -3.89 -83.53
CA HIS A 758 -10.78 -5.33 -83.79
C HIS A 758 -11.89 -6.02 -82.99
N PHE A 759 -12.72 -6.81 -83.68
CA PHE A 759 -13.62 -7.79 -83.05
C PHE A 759 -12.98 -9.17 -83.15
N ALA A 760 -12.53 -9.73 -82.02
CA ALA A 760 -11.78 -10.99 -81.98
C ALA A 760 -12.21 -11.89 -80.83
N LYS A 761 -11.98 -13.21 -80.97
CA LYS A 761 -12.17 -14.19 -79.89
C LYS A 761 -10.99 -14.11 -78.91
N GLY A 762 -11.22 -14.34 -77.61
CA GLY A 762 -10.20 -14.21 -76.55
C GLY A 762 -8.83 -14.89 -76.80
N PRO A 763 -8.78 -16.12 -77.35
CA PRO A 763 -7.51 -16.77 -77.71
C PRO A 763 -6.97 -16.42 -79.11
N GLY A 764 -7.56 -15.43 -79.79
CA GLY A 764 -7.26 -15.04 -81.17
C GLY A 764 -8.24 -15.62 -82.20
N GLY A 765 -8.41 -14.94 -83.32
CA GLY A 765 -9.33 -15.31 -84.41
C GLY A 765 -10.49 -14.32 -84.61
N ALA A 766 -11.18 -14.42 -85.74
CA ALA A 766 -12.32 -13.56 -86.08
C ALA A 766 -13.53 -13.87 -85.18
N ALA A 767 -14.18 -12.83 -84.67
CA ALA A 767 -15.47 -12.93 -83.99
C ALA A 767 -16.62 -12.81 -84.99
N ASP A 768 -17.75 -13.47 -84.68
CA ASP A 768 -18.99 -13.31 -85.45
C ASP A 768 -19.62 -11.94 -85.11
N ILE A 769 -20.09 -11.22 -86.14
CA ILE A 769 -20.75 -9.92 -85.99
C ILE A 769 -22.21 -10.07 -86.41
N TYR A 770 -23.12 -10.04 -85.43
CA TYR A 770 -24.56 -10.04 -85.67
C TYR A 770 -25.06 -8.58 -85.65
N ALA A 771 -25.27 -8.02 -86.84
CA ALA A 771 -25.73 -6.64 -87.01
C ALA A 771 -26.98 -6.58 -87.92
N GLY A 772 -27.79 -5.53 -87.75
CA GLY A 772 -28.85 -5.18 -88.70
C GLY A 772 -28.26 -4.53 -89.96
N THR A 773 -28.69 -3.31 -90.29
CA THR A 773 -28.10 -2.56 -91.41
C THR A 773 -26.66 -2.14 -91.10
N VAL A 774 -25.74 -2.45 -92.00
CA VAL A 774 -24.33 -2.01 -91.95
C VAL A 774 -24.06 -1.03 -93.10
N HIS A 775 -23.62 0.18 -92.76
CA HIS A 775 -23.19 1.18 -93.74
C HIS A 775 -21.65 1.20 -93.79
N TYR A 776 -21.07 1.08 -94.99
CA TYR A 776 -19.63 1.05 -95.20
C TYR A 776 -19.26 1.78 -96.51
N ASP A 777 -18.08 2.40 -96.54
CA ASP A 777 -17.53 2.99 -97.77
C ASP A 777 -16.89 1.93 -98.68
N SER A 778 -16.27 0.90 -98.08
CA SER A 778 -15.67 -0.23 -98.81
C SER A 778 -15.71 -1.52 -97.97
N LEU A 779 -15.99 -2.64 -98.63
CA LEU A 779 -15.95 -3.99 -98.05
C LEU A 779 -14.90 -4.82 -98.81
N VAL A 780 -13.88 -5.31 -98.10
CA VAL A 780 -12.76 -6.04 -98.69
C VAL A 780 -12.77 -7.51 -98.23
N LYS A 781 -12.94 -8.43 -99.18
CA LYS A 781 -12.78 -9.88 -98.95
C LYS A 781 -11.33 -10.28 -99.21
N SER A 782 -10.68 -10.97 -98.27
CA SER A 782 -9.36 -11.56 -98.51
C SER A 782 -9.48 -12.66 -99.57
N SER A 783 -9.03 -12.37 -100.79
CA SER A 783 -9.06 -13.29 -101.94
C SER A 783 -7.65 -13.69 -102.38
N LEU A 784 -6.68 -13.60 -101.46
CA LEU A 784 -5.27 -13.89 -101.73
C LEU A 784 -5.07 -15.36 -102.05
N LEU A 785 -4.24 -15.67 -103.04
CA LEU A 785 -3.90 -17.06 -103.39
C LEU A 785 -3.20 -17.78 -102.23
N SER A 786 -2.39 -17.06 -101.43
CA SER A 786 -1.64 -17.59 -100.29
C SER A 786 -2.50 -18.20 -99.18
N VAL A 787 -3.78 -17.83 -99.10
CA VAL A 787 -4.73 -18.36 -98.10
C VAL A 787 -5.71 -19.37 -98.71
N LYS A 788 -5.56 -19.72 -99.99
CA LYS A 788 -6.43 -20.67 -100.71
C LYS A 788 -5.67 -21.95 -101.03
N LYS A 789 -6.39 -23.06 -101.08
CA LYS A 789 -5.89 -24.37 -101.47
C LYS A 789 -6.70 -24.88 -102.68
N ASP A 790 -6.10 -25.71 -103.53
CA ASP A 790 -6.77 -26.41 -104.63
C ASP A 790 -7.47 -25.49 -105.65
N VAL A 791 -6.86 -24.33 -105.96
CA VAL A 791 -7.42 -23.34 -106.88
C VAL A 791 -7.33 -23.83 -108.33
N GLN A 792 -8.48 -24.03 -108.98
CA GLN A 792 -8.61 -24.40 -110.38
C GLN A 792 -9.39 -23.33 -111.17
N LYS A 793 -9.24 -23.29 -112.50
CA LYS A 793 -10.05 -22.41 -113.36
C LYS A 793 -11.51 -22.87 -113.31
N ALA A 794 -12.44 -21.93 -113.16
CA ALA A 794 -13.86 -22.23 -113.14
C ALA A 794 -14.39 -22.59 -114.54
N ASP A 795 -15.28 -23.59 -114.60
CA ASP A 795 -16.11 -23.85 -115.78
C ASP A 795 -17.31 -22.90 -115.78
N THR A 796 -17.21 -21.84 -116.58
CA THR A 796 -18.19 -20.75 -116.61
C THR A 796 -19.56 -21.22 -117.12
N ALA A 797 -19.62 -22.23 -118.00
CA ALA A 797 -20.89 -22.77 -118.50
C ALA A 797 -21.66 -23.53 -117.41
N TYR A 798 -20.94 -24.32 -116.59
CA TYR A 798 -21.53 -25.00 -115.43
C TYR A 798 -22.14 -24.00 -114.43
N TRP A 799 -21.38 -22.97 -114.06
CA TRP A 799 -21.87 -21.94 -113.13
C TRP A 799 -23.04 -21.14 -113.71
N ALA A 800 -23.02 -20.85 -115.02
CA ALA A 800 -24.13 -20.20 -115.70
C ALA A 800 -25.43 -21.02 -115.63
N GLN A 801 -25.35 -22.34 -115.87
CA GLN A 801 -26.50 -23.24 -115.75
C GLN A 801 -27.06 -23.27 -114.33
N LEU A 802 -26.20 -23.28 -113.31
CA LEU A 802 -26.64 -23.25 -111.91
C LEU A 802 -27.38 -21.96 -111.59
N VAL A 803 -26.85 -20.80 -111.99
CA VAL A 803 -27.50 -19.49 -111.78
C VAL A 803 -28.85 -19.43 -112.50
N ASN A 804 -28.91 -19.89 -113.76
CA ASN A 804 -30.15 -19.92 -114.55
C ASN A 804 -31.21 -20.90 -113.99
N SER A 805 -30.83 -21.79 -113.07
CA SER A 805 -31.73 -22.75 -112.43
C SER A 805 -32.34 -22.25 -111.11
N ILE A 806 -31.98 -21.04 -110.67
CA ILE A 806 -32.48 -20.44 -109.42
C ILE A 806 -33.88 -19.87 -109.63
N ASP A 807 -34.80 -20.19 -108.72
CA ASP A 807 -36.08 -19.49 -108.63
C ASP A 807 -35.89 -18.17 -107.86
N LEU A 808 -36.19 -17.05 -108.51
CA LEU A 808 -36.16 -15.73 -107.89
C LEU A 808 -37.55 -15.38 -107.32
N ALA A 809 -37.55 -14.79 -106.12
CA ALA A 809 -38.77 -14.34 -105.46
C ALA A 809 -38.65 -12.89 -105.00
N THR A 810 -39.78 -12.18 -105.04
CA THR A 810 -39.94 -10.92 -104.31
C THR A 810 -40.54 -11.20 -102.93
N TYR A 811 -40.00 -10.56 -101.89
CA TYR A 811 -40.37 -10.87 -100.51
C TYR A 811 -40.30 -9.64 -99.58
N GLN A 812 -41.00 -9.76 -98.45
CA GLN A 812 -40.87 -8.95 -97.24
C GLN A 812 -40.58 -9.90 -96.07
N TYR A 813 -39.89 -9.43 -95.04
CA TYR A 813 -39.69 -10.21 -93.82
C TYR A 813 -40.99 -10.29 -93.02
N LYS A 814 -41.18 -11.35 -92.23
CA LYS A 814 -42.39 -11.51 -91.39
C LYS A 814 -42.59 -10.39 -90.37
N SER A 815 -41.52 -9.69 -90.02
CA SER A 815 -41.51 -8.54 -89.10
C SER A 815 -41.74 -7.20 -89.80
N ASP A 816 -41.76 -7.16 -91.13
CA ASP A 816 -41.95 -5.93 -91.88
C ASP A 816 -43.39 -5.41 -91.75
N ASP A 817 -43.55 -4.10 -91.82
CA ASP A 817 -44.84 -3.41 -91.86
C ASP A 817 -45.26 -3.05 -93.31
N SER A 818 -46.41 -2.39 -93.44
CA SER A 818 -46.94 -1.97 -94.76
C SER A 818 -46.07 -0.94 -95.50
N ASN A 819 -45.11 -0.32 -94.82
CA ASN A 819 -44.24 0.70 -95.39
C ASN A 819 -42.87 0.13 -95.82
N SER A 820 -42.59 -1.12 -95.51
CA SER A 820 -41.32 -1.77 -95.81
C SER A 820 -41.18 -2.08 -97.30
N HIS A 821 -40.01 -1.82 -97.88
CA HIS A 821 -39.75 -2.07 -99.29
C HIS A 821 -39.78 -3.57 -99.64
N ILE A 822 -40.32 -3.88 -100.83
CA ILE A 822 -40.23 -5.23 -101.42
C ILE A 822 -38.77 -5.48 -101.82
N ARG A 823 -38.24 -6.65 -101.43
CA ARG A 823 -36.87 -7.09 -101.76
C ARG A 823 -36.92 -8.22 -102.80
N LEU A 824 -35.85 -8.39 -103.58
CA LEU A 824 -35.69 -9.49 -104.55
C LEU A 824 -34.50 -10.34 -104.11
N SER A 825 -34.67 -11.66 -104.00
CA SER A 825 -33.56 -12.59 -103.76
C SER A 825 -33.96 -14.02 -104.15
N SER A 826 -32.97 -14.92 -104.14
CA SER A 826 -33.22 -16.35 -104.05
C SER A 826 -33.75 -16.73 -102.67
N ILE A 827 -34.56 -17.79 -102.59
CA ILE A 827 -35.13 -18.28 -101.32
C ILE A 827 -34.46 -19.58 -100.91
N VAL A 828 -33.93 -19.62 -99.68
CA VAL A 828 -33.59 -20.89 -99.01
C VAL A 828 -34.89 -21.44 -98.45
N ASP A 829 -35.46 -22.47 -99.07
CA ASP A 829 -36.68 -23.11 -98.57
C ASP A 829 -36.33 -24.07 -97.42
N ASP A 830 -36.38 -23.56 -96.19
CA ASP A 830 -36.15 -24.31 -94.95
C ASP A 830 -37.44 -24.86 -94.31
N VAL A 831 -38.61 -24.49 -94.85
CA VAL A 831 -39.92 -24.83 -94.29
C VAL A 831 -40.51 -26.09 -94.91
N ASN A 832 -40.37 -26.27 -96.24
CA ASN A 832 -40.99 -27.40 -96.93
C ASN A 832 -40.03 -28.59 -97.05
N ASP A 833 -40.53 -29.80 -96.75
CA ASP A 833 -39.79 -31.05 -96.95
C ASP A 833 -39.48 -31.30 -98.44
N THR A 834 -40.48 -31.02 -99.31
CA THR A 834 -40.29 -30.93 -100.76
C THR A 834 -40.11 -29.47 -101.13
N LYS A 835 -38.93 -29.12 -101.64
CA LYS A 835 -38.55 -27.72 -101.92
C LYS A 835 -39.48 -27.12 -102.98
N GLN A 836 -40.15 -26.03 -102.62
CA GLN A 836 -41.01 -25.24 -103.50
C GLN A 836 -40.24 -24.13 -104.20
N TRP A 837 -39.14 -23.66 -103.60
CA TRP A 837 -38.21 -22.71 -104.20
C TRP A 837 -36.87 -23.36 -104.44
N ARG A 838 -36.41 -23.35 -105.69
CA ARG A 838 -35.15 -23.97 -106.07
C ARG A 838 -33.98 -23.02 -105.88
N LEU A 839 -33.07 -23.40 -104.98
CA LEU A 839 -31.73 -22.83 -104.85
C LEU A 839 -30.72 -23.98 -104.80
N PRO A 840 -29.78 -24.07 -105.76
CA PRO A 840 -28.70 -25.05 -105.70
C PRO A 840 -27.90 -24.95 -104.39
N ASP A 841 -27.57 -26.11 -103.80
CA ASP A 841 -26.95 -26.21 -102.47
C ASP A 841 -25.60 -25.46 -102.36
N ILE A 842 -24.89 -25.30 -103.48
CA ILE A 842 -23.62 -24.56 -103.54
C ILE A 842 -23.77 -23.06 -103.22
N PHE A 843 -24.99 -22.51 -103.33
CA PHE A 843 -25.31 -21.12 -102.98
C PHE A 843 -25.92 -20.99 -101.58
N ILE A 844 -26.01 -22.10 -100.83
CA ILE A 844 -26.59 -22.11 -99.48
C ILE A 844 -25.46 -22.04 -98.46
N SER A 845 -25.59 -21.08 -97.55
CA SER A 845 -24.77 -20.99 -96.34
C SER A 845 -25.38 -21.85 -95.23
N ARG A 846 -24.53 -22.57 -94.50
CA ARG A 846 -24.90 -23.44 -93.38
C ARG A 846 -24.16 -23.03 -92.11
N ASP A 847 -24.79 -23.24 -90.95
CA ASP A 847 -24.15 -23.00 -89.65
C ASP A 847 -23.13 -24.10 -89.29
N GLU A 848 -22.47 -23.96 -88.13
CA GLU A 848 -21.47 -24.91 -87.64
C GLU A 848 -21.99 -26.34 -87.43
N ASN A 849 -23.31 -26.52 -87.32
CA ASN A 849 -23.98 -27.82 -87.18
C ASN A 849 -24.54 -28.33 -88.52
N GLY A 850 -24.30 -27.62 -89.63
CA GLY A 850 -24.76 -27.95 -90.97
C GLY A 850 -26.21 -27.55 -91.27
N LYS A 851 -26.86 -26.79 -90.39
CA LYS A 851 -28.24 -26.31 -90.60
C LYS A 851 -28.26 -25.18 -91.62
N LEU A 852 -29.33 -25.11 -92.42
CA LEU A 852 -29.58 -24.00 -93.35
C LEU A 852 -29.56 -22.66 -92.60
N ASN A 853 -28.74 -21.72 -93.05
CA ASN A 853 -28.51 -20.44 -92.36
C ASN A 853 -28.78 -19.22 -93.27
N GLY A 854 -28.59 -19.35 -94.58
CA GLY A 854 -28.86 -18.25 -95.52
C GLY A 854 -28.31 -18.52 -96.91
N VAL A 855 -28.23 -17.47 -97.73
CA VAL A 855 -27.61 -17.51 -99.06
C VAL A 855 -26.12 -17.12 -98.94
N ASP A 856 -25.22 -17.85 -99.59
CA ASP A 856 -23.83 -17.42 -99.75
C ASP A 856 -23.74 -16.45 -100.94
N ASP A 857 -23.99 -15.16 -100.64
CA ASP A 857 -23.94 -14.09 -101.63
C ASP A 857 -22.57 -13.96 -102.30
N SER A 858 -21.49 -14.39 -101.62
CA SER A 858 -20.15 -14.31 -102.20
C SER A 858 -19.96 -15.35 -103.31
N VAL A 859 -20.51 -16.55 -103.16
CA VAL A 859 -20.48 -17.59 -104.20
C VAL A 859 -21.45 -17.23 -105.31
N LEU A 860 -22.67 -16.79 -104.96
CA LEU A 860 -23.69 -16.42 -105.94
C LEU A 860 -23.25 -15.24 -106.83
N LEU A 861 -22.66 -14.20 -106.25
CA LEU A 861 -22.15 -13.05 -107.02
C LEU A 861 -21.06 -13.46 -108.01
N ASN A 862 -20.12 -14.32 -107.59
CA ASN A 862 -19.05 -14.79 -108.46
C ASN A 862 -19.56 -15.76 -109.54
N ALA A 863 -20.57 -16.57 -109.24
CA ALA A 863 -21.23 -17.40 -110.24
C ALA A 863 -21.98 -16.53 -111.26
N THR A 864 -22.59 -15.43 -110.83
CA THR A 864 -23.25 -14.47 -111.73
C THR A 864 -22.23 -13.80 -112.65
N LEU A 865 -21.04 -13.46 -112.14
CA LEU A 865 -19.94 -12.99 -112.98
C LEU A 865 -19.50 -14.05 -114.01
N ALA A 866 -19.44 -15.32 -113.61
CA ALA A 866 -19.16 -16.42 -114.54
C ALA A 866 -20.24 -16.53 -115.63
N THR A 867 -21.51 -16.35 -115.28
CA THR A 867 -22.62 -16.28 -116.25
C THR A 867 -22.43 -15.14 -117.25
N VAL A 868 -22.07 -13.94 -116.77
CA VAL A 868 -21.80 -12.78 -117.64
C VAL A 868 -20.63 -13.06 -118.59
N GLN A 869 -19.57 -13.70 -118.10
CA GLN A 869 -18.45 -14.11 -118.95
C GLN A 869 -18.86 -15.12 -120.03
N GLU A 870 -19.71 -16.08 -119.68
CA GLU A 870 -20.20 -17.07 -120.63
C GLU A 870 -21.11 -16.43 -121.69
N GLN A 871 -22.02 -15.56 -121.28
CA GLN A 871 -22.85 -14.77 -122.20
C GLN A 871 -22.01 -13.94 -123.16
N GLN A 872 -20.90 -13.35 -122.71
CA GLN A 872 -19.99 -12.61 -123.59
C GLN A 872 -19.35 -13.51 -124.66
N LYS A 873 -18.96 -14.75 -124.32
CA LYS A 873 -18.44 -15.71 -125.31
C LYS A 873 -19.49 -16.07 -126.35
N GLU A 874 -20.73 -16.29 -125.93
CA GLU A 874 -21.84 -16.57 -126.85
C GLU A 874 -22.11 -15.38 -127.79
N ILE A 875 -22.08 -14.15 -127.26
CA ILE A 875 -22.21 -12.92 -128.06
C ILE A 875 -21.07 -12.81 -129.08
N ASP A 876 -19.83 -13.08 -128.69
CA ASP A 876 -18.69 -13.02 -129.59
C ASP A 876 -18.80 -14.07 -130.72
N GLN A 877 -19.29 -15.27 -130.41
CA GLN A 877 -19.59 -16.30 -131.42
C GLN A 877 -20.71 -15.87 -132.37
N LEU A 878 -21.79 -15.28 -131.84
CA LEU A 878 -22.90 -14.75 -132.65
C LEU A 878 -22.44 -13.63 -133.58
N ASN A 879 -21.60 -12.70 -133.08
CA ASN A 879 -21.00 -11.64 -133.90
C ASN A 879 -20.10 -12.21 -134.99
N GLY A 880 -19.33 -13.26 -134.69
CA GLY A 880 -18.56 -14.01 -135.67
C GLY A 880 -19.43 -14.62 -136.78
N HIS A 881 -20.52 -15.28 -136.41
CA HIS A 881 -21.47 -15.84 -137.38
C HIS A 881 -22.15 -14.76 -138.23
N ASN A 882 -22.50 -13.61 -137.65
CA ASN A 882 -23.09 -12.48 -138.40
C ASN A 882 -22.10 -11.91 -139.42
N MET A 883 -20.82 -11.73 -139.07
CA MET A 883 -19.79 -11.31 -140.04
C MET A 883 -19.64 -12.31 -141.20
N GLU A 884 -19.72 -13.61 -140.92
CA GLU A 884 -19.66 -14.63 -141.97
C GLU A 884 -20.90 -14.59 -142.87
N LEU A 885 -22.08 -14.33 -142.29
CA LEU A 885 -23.33 -14.15 -143.02
C LEU A 885 -23.29 -12.90 -143.92
N GLU A 886 -22.81 -11.77 -143.41
CA GLU A 886 -22.60 -10.54 -144.19
C GLU A 886 -21.64 -10.78 -145.35
N ALA A 887 -20.53 -11.50 -145.13
CA ALA A 887 -19.59 -11.86 -146.19
C ALA A 887 -20.22 -12.76 -147.28
N ARG A 888 -21.11 -13.69 -146.88
CA ARG A 888 -21.85 -14.53 -147.82
C ARG A 888 -22.91 -13.73 -148.60
N LEU A 889 -23.58 -12.77 -147.95
CA LEU A 889 -24.56 -11.88 -148.57
C LEU A 889 -23.91 -11.00 -149.64
N ASN A 890 -22.78 -10.37 -149.31
CA ASN A 890 -22.00 -9.56 -150.26
C ASN A 890 -21.55 -10.37 -151.49
N LYS A 891 -21.20 -11.65 -151.32
CA LYS A 891 -20.88 -12.57 -152.43
C LYS A 891 -22.09 -12.90 -153.31
N LEU A 892 -23.28 -12.97 -152.72
CA LEU A 892 -24.52 -13.23 -153.44
C LEU A 892 -24.95 -12.00 -154.27
N GLU A 893 -24.84 -10.81 -153.68
CA GLU A 893 -25.08 -9.53 -154.38
C GLU A 893 -24.16 -9.35 -155.58
N ALA A 894 -22.88 -9.71 -155.46
CA ALA A 894 -21.93 -9.68 -156.57
C ALA A 894 -22.33 -10.61 -157.74
N ARG A 895 -22.87 -11.81 -157.44
CA ARG A 895 -23.37 -12.75 -158.46
C ARG A 895 -24.66 -12.30 -159.13
N LEU A 896 -25.56 -11.65 -158.39
CA LEU A 896 -26.78 -11.05 -158.95
C LEU A 896 -26.47 -9.89 -159.90
N HIS A 897 -25.40 -9.13 -159.63
CA HIS A 897 -24.92 -8.08 -160.54
C HIS A 897 -24.32 -8.63 -161.84
N GLU A 898 -23.63 -9.78 -161.82
CA GLU A 898 -23.16 -10.47 -163.04
C GLU A 898 -24.33 -11.02 -163.88
N GLN A 899 -25.36 -11.56 -163.23
CA GLN A 899 -26.54 -12.10 -163.91
C GLN A 899 -27.39 -11.02 -164.61
N HIS A 900 -27.42 -9.80 -164.06
CA HIS A 900 -28.10 -8.67 -164.69
C HIS A 900 -27.34 -8.08 -165.89
N TYR A 901 -26.03 -8.32 -165.99
CA TYR A 901 -25.17 -7.88 -167.11
C TYR A 901 -25.31 -8.80 -168.34
N ASP A 902 -25.50 -10.11 -168.11
CA ASP A 902 -25.72 -11.11 -169.18
C ASP A 902 -27.12 -11.00 -169.83
N ASP A 903 -28.16 -10.64 -169.06
CA ASP A 903 -29.54 -10.48 -169.58
C ASP A 903 -29.73 -9.25 -170.49
N GLN A 904 -28.81 -8.27 -170.51
CA GLN A 904 -28.89 -7.09 -171.40
C GLN A 904 -28.23 -7.28 -172.77
N HIS A 905 -27.59 -8.42 -173.06
CA HIS A 905 -26.84 -8.66 -174.31
C HIS A 905 -27.40 -9.77 -175.22
N SER A 906 -28.63 -10.23 -175.01
CA SER A 906 -29.25 -11.25 -175.86
C SER A 906 -30.73 -11.00 -176.21
N ASN A 907 -31.05 -9.82 -176.77
CA ASN A 907 -31.96 -9.55 -177.91
C ASN A 907 -32.36 -8.08 -177.99
#